data_AF-A0A6A8MAW3-F1
#
_entry.id   AF-A0A6A8MAW3-F1
#
_cell.length_a   1.000
_cell.length_b   1.000
_cell.length_c   1.000
_cell.angle_alpha   90.00
_cell.angle_beta   90.00
_cell.angle_gamma   90.00
#
_symmetry.space_group_name_H-M   'P 1'
#
loop_
_entity.id
_entity.type
_entity.pdbx_description
1 polymer ?
#
loop_
_entity_poly.entity_id
_entity_poly.type
_entity_poly.pdbx_seq_one_letter_code
_entity_poly.pdbx_strand_id
1 'polypeptide(L)'
;MAGNNRNKLISAFFIIAFTLCWCFIAGNALTYGDDSSTGGDISNQQISDGYLDESNTQEIAYSEARQEDSQALQDGQDSLSQDQETIQNDSVSRDDSPQADSLEETKDGIIVENGEKYYYKNDVLQNNRWILLDGKWMYAGTDGKLYRNTVLVINGKTYGFNDAGIMQTGVFYVGGKEYLADDSGALISNRWALDEKGWKYSGSEGQILTDQWIYYAGHWYYAKDDGYIYQNCLFEVNGCKYYAMSGGDIRQNGWILNDGKWYYANSGGDLVRNGWIFVYGLWYYAKEDCSIYQNCIFEVNGYKYYANSGGDIFQNRWILEDSKWYYANSDGDLVRNGWIFVYGLWYYAKEDCSIYQNCIFEVNGYKYYANSGGDIFQNRWILDEGKWYYAKPAGDIYQDALAYINGAYYCFDSSGKMLSGDFTWNGRHYLASESGAISNIVRGIDVSVFQGWIDWAAVAQDNVKFAFIRAGGRFGVSGTIYDDSRFDENMRGATSNGISAGAYFFTQAVNEQEAVEEANYLISHVRPYNVSMPLVIDTEYLANGRHNNLTAQQRTNVIKAFCQTIANSGYTPMIYGSTSWLNNQLIMSQLAQYKVWVAQYYHRVTYGGSYTCWQNTSSAHVNGIQGNVDNDYWYNI
;
A
#
# COMPACT_ATOMS: atom_id res chain seq x y z
N MET A 1 20.39 18.01 20.66
CA MET A 1 21.57 17.29 20.11
C MET A 1 21.05 16.35 19.03
N ALA A 2 21.57 16.53 17.81
CA ALA A 2 21.49 15.70 16.59
C ALA A 2 20.14 15.02 16.24
N GLY A 3 19.53 15.20 15.07
CA GLY A 3 20.03 15.76 13.81
C GLY A 3 19.43 14.95 12.65
N ASN A 4 18.69 15.64 11.80
CA ASN A 4 18.27 15.27 10.45
C ASN A 4 19.29 14.42 9.69
N ASN A 5 18.81 13.46 8.89
CA ASN A 5 19.29 13.22 7.52
C ASN A 5 18.51 12.09 6.84
N ARG A 6 17.77 12.40 5.77
CA ARG A 6 18.08 11.96 4.40
C ARG A 6 16.96 12.36 3.43
N ASN A 7 17.21 13.46 2.73
CA ASN A 7 16.73 13.68 1.37
C ASN A 7 17.96 13.87 0.49
N LYS A 8 18.07 13.07 -0.58
CA LYS A 8 18.72 13.32 -1.88
C LYS A 8 19.23 12.01 -2.48
N LEU A 9 18.56 11.53 -3.52
CA LEU A 9 19.18 11.14 -4.80
C LEU A 9 18.06 10.83 -5.80
N ILE A 10 17.72 11.82 -6.61
CA ILE A 10 17.09 11.65 -7.91
C ILE A 10 18.24 11.42 -8.89
N SER A 11 18.26 10.29 -9.59
CA SER A 11 18.98 10.13 -10.85
C SER A 11 18.26 9.08 -11.68
N ALA A 12 17.85 9.53 -12.86
CA ALA A 12 17.14 8.85 -13.94
C ALA A 12 17.47 7.37 -14.16
N PHE A 13 16.42 6.55 -14.32
CA PHE A 13 16.38 5.47 -15.32
C PHE A 13 14.96 5.36 -15.87
N PHE A 14 14.79 5.81 -17.12
CA PHE A 14 13.65 5.51 -17.97
C PHE A 14 13.85 4.09 -18.52
N ILE A 15 13.00 3.14 -18.12
CA ILE A 15 12.77 1.92 -18.90
C ILE A 15 11.27 1.68 -18.95
N ILE A 16 10.75 1.75 -20.17
CA ILE A 16 9.37 1.41 -20.55
C ILE A 16 9.19 -0.09 -20.38
N ALA A 17 8.28 -0.50 -19.49
CA ALA A 17 7.78 -1.86 -19.43
C ALA A 17 6.28 -1.83 -19.80
N PHE A 18 6.00 -2.18 -21.06
CA PHE A 18 4.65 -2.52 -21.51
C PHE A 18 4.31 -3.91 -20.95
N THR A 19 3.29 -3.99 -20.10
CA THR A 19 2.65 -5.27 -19.77
C THR A 19 1.26 -5.27 -20.38
N LEU A 20 1.10 -6.05 -21.45
CA LEU A 20 -0.18 -6.41 -22.04
C LEU A 20 -0.96 -7.26 -21.04
N CYS A 21 -2.07 -6.74 -20.52
CA CYS A 21 -3.06 -7.54 -19.82
C CYS A 21 -4.19 -7.87 -20.81
N TRP A 22 -4.29 -9.14 -21.20
CA TRP A 22 -5.41 -9.68 -21.95
C TRP A 22 -6.65 -9.76 -21.03
N CYS A 23 -7.73 -9.07 -21.39
CA CYS A 23 -9.05 -9.34 -20.84
C CYS A 23 -9.81 -10.26 -21.80
N PHE A 24 -10.19 -11.43 -21.30
CA PHE A 24 -11.25 -12.26 -21.88
C PHE A 24 -12.58 -11.49 -21.82
N ILE A 25 -13.19 -11.23 -22.98
CA ILE A 25 -14.61 -10.91 -23.07
C ILE A 25 -15.31 -12.15 -23.62
N ALA A 26 -16.15 -12.77 -22.79
CA ALA A 26 -17.11 -13.77 -23.23
C ALA A 26 -18.19 -13.07 -24.08
N GLY A 27 -18.38 -13.58 -25.29
CA GLY A 27 -19.33 -13.07 -26.26
C GLY A 27 -20.78 -13.36 -25.89
N ASN A 28 -21.66 -12.46 -26.30
CA ASN A 28 -22.99 -12.83 -26.77
C ASN A 28 -23.21 -12.14 -28.12
N ALA A 29 -23.48 -12.99 -29.11
CA ALA A 29 -23.68 -12.63 -30.50
C ALA A 29 -25.05 -11.97 -30.72
N LEU A 30 -25.09 -10.87 -31.47
CA LEU A 30 -26.20 -10.54 -32.36
C LEU A 30 -25.63 -9.99 -33.67
N THR A 31 -26.11 -10.61 -34.74
CA THR A 31 -25.73 -10.53 -36.16
C THR A 31 -26.20 -9.27 -36.87
N TYR A 32 -25.39 -8.71 -37.79
CA TYR A 32 -25.62 -8.66 -39.26
C TYR A 32 -24.78 -7.56 -39.93
N GLY A 33 -24.21 -7.86 -41.12
CA GLY A 33 -23.94 -6.86 -42.16
C GLY A 33 -22.52 -6.83 -42.73
N ASP A 34 -22.34 -7.56 -43.84
CA ASP A 34 -21.28 -7.54 -44.85
C ASP A 34 -20.51 -6.20 -45.04
N ASP A 35 -19.19 -6.24 -45.31
CA ASP A 35 -18.69 -6.41 -46.68
C ASP A 35 -17.14 -6.40 -46.78
N SER A 36 -16.62 -7.34 -47.59
CA SER A 36 -15.40 -7.27 -48.43
C SER A 36 -13.99 -7.00 -47.85
N SER A 37 -13.10 -7.98 -48.08
CA SER A 37 -11.87 -7.90 -48.89
C SER A 37 -10.55 -8.38 -48.25
N THR A 38 -10.00 -9.44 -48.87
CA THR A 38 -8.57 -9.79 -49.08
C THR A 38 -7.69 -9.98 -47.82
N GLY A 39 -7.11 -11.15 -47.51
CA GLY A 39 -6.46 -12.14 -48.35
C GLY A 39 -4.96 -12.16 -48.02
N GLY A 40 -4.43 -13.25 -47.45
CA GLY A 40 -2.99 -13.43 -47.23
C GLY A 40 -2.61 -14.40 -46.11
N ASP A 41 -2.68 -15.70 -46.39
CA ASP A 41 -1.97 -16.79 -45.69
C ASP A 41 -0.45 -16.60 -45.78
N ILE A 42 0.32 -16.76 -44.68
CA ILE A 42 1.64 -17.44 -44.68
C ILE A 42 1.92 -18.13 -43.31
N SER A 43 1.98 -19.45 -43.39
CA SER A 43 2.62 -20.53 -42.61
C SER A 43 3.39 -20.31 -41.29
N ASN A 44 3.03 -21.19 -40.34
CA ASN A 44 3.88 -22.04 -39.48
C ASN A 44 5.40 -22.05 -39.73
N GLN A 45 6.17 -21.94 -38.65
CA GLN A 45 7.41 -22.72 -38.49
C GLN A 45 7.63 -23.12 -37.02
N GLN A 46 7.60 -24.44 -36.80
CA GLN A 46 8.18 -25.13 -35.65
C GLN A 46 9.70 -24.96 -35.67
N ILE A 47 10.31 -24.82 -34.50
CA ILE A 47 11.66 -25.31 -34.24
C ILE A 47 11.59 -26.20 -33.02
N SER A 48 11.81 -27.50 -33.27
CA SER A 48 12.24 -28.50 -32.30
C SER A 48 13.76 -28.43 -32.15
N ASP A 49 14.26 -28.74 -30.96
CA ASP A 49 15.48 -29.53 -30.66
C ASP A 49 15.53 -29.61 -29.11
N GLY A 50 15.66 -30.73 -28.40
CA GLY A 50 16.02 -32.09 -28.76
C GLY A 50 17.26 -32.54 -27.96
N TYR A 51 17.05 -33.32 -26.88
CA TYR A 51 18.01 -34.20 -26.18
C TYR A 51 19.14 -33.52 -25.35
N LEU A 52 19.66 -34.03 -24.21
CA LEU A 52 19.95 -35.40 -23.78
C LEU A 52 19.83 -35.57 -22.25
N ASP A 53 19.38 -36.76 -21.85
CA ASP A 53 19.58 -37.45 -20.58
C ASP A 53 20.96 -38.14 -20.59
N GLU A 54 21.67 -38.18 -19.46
CA GLU A 54 22.47 -39.36 -19.06
C GLU A 54 23.01 -39.23 -17.62
N SER A 55 22.65 -40.24 -16.84
CA SER A 55 23.24 -40.67 -15.58
C SER A 55 24.73 -41.02 -15.69
N ASN A 56 25.54 -40.73 -14.65
CA ASN A 56 26.35 -41.79 -14.05
C ASN A 56 26.93 -41.45 -12.66
N THR A 57 26.99 -42.50 -11.86
CA THR A 57 27.56 -42.68 -10.53
C THR A 57 29.09 -42.54 -10.47
N GLN A 58 29.64 -42.11 -9.31
CA GLN A 58 30.69 -42.87 -8.60
C GLN A 58 30.99 -42.31 -7.19
N GLU A 59 30.97 -43.23 -6.22
CA GLU A 59 31.57 -43.15 -4.87
C GLU A 59 33.10 -42.98 -4.94
N ILE A 60 33.71 -42.35 -3.92
CA ILE A 60 34.84 -42.92 -3.13
C ILE A 60 34.77 -42.36 -1.69
N ALA A 61 34.85 -43.26 -0.71
CA ALA A 61 34.89 -43.04 0.73
C ALA A 61 36.30 -42.76 1.28
N TYR A 62 36.40 -42.20 2.49
CA TYR A 62 37.44 -42.56 3.46
C TYR A 62 36.90 -42.56 4.89
N SER A 63 37.39 -43.55 5.63
CA SER A 63 36.98 -44.14 6.90
C SER A 63 37.71 -43.61 8.13
N GLU A 64 37.16 -43.86 9.33
CA GLU A 64 37.83 -44.43 10.53
C GLU A 64 36.76 -44.60 11.64
N ALA A 65 36.25 -45.81 11.93
CA ALA A 65 36.79 -46.95 12.69
C ALA A 65 36.63 -46.83 14.24
N ARG A 66 35.78 -47.70 14.82
CA ARG A 66 36.17 -48.66 15.89
C ARG A 66 35.11 -49.73 16.15
N GLN A 67 35.63 -50.94 16.33
CA GLN A 67 35.00 -52.26 16.33
C GLN A 67 34.34 -52.64 17.67
N GLU A 68 33.28 -53.43 17.59
CA GLU A 68 32.93 -54.47 18.56
C GLU A 68 33.03 -55.83 17.84
N ASP A 69 33.53 -56.84 18.55
CA ASP A 69 33.62 -58.22 18.05
C ASP A 69 33.30 -59.16 19.22
N SER A 70 32.45 -60.16 18.98
CA SER A 70 32.66 -61.54 19.46
C SER A 70 31.45 -62.45 19.17
N GLN A 71 31.74 -63.58 18.52
CA GLN A 71 30.91 -64.78 18.43
C GLN A 71 31.51 -65.92 19.28
N ALA A 72 30.66 -66.51 20.11
CA ALA A 72 30.37 -67.93 20.40
C ALA A 72 31.43 -69.09 20.36
N LEU A 73 31.28 -69.98 21.38
CA LEU A 73 31.52 -71.46 21.46
C LEU A 73 32.98 -71.97 21.59
N GLN A 74 33.36 -73.02 22.35
CA GLN A 74 32.75 -73.96 23.33
C GLN A 74 33.91 -74.76 24.01
N ASP A 75 33.58 -75.52 25.07
CA ASP A 75 34.27 -76.69 25.69
C ASP A 75 35.17 -76.51 26.93
N GLY A 76 34.94 -77.40 27.92
CA GLY A 76 35.87 -77.71 29.02
C GLY A 76 35.23 -78.20 30.34
N GLN A 77 35.40 -79.49 30.63
CA GLN A 77 34.85 -80.31 31.73
C GLN A 77 35.52 -80.21 33.13
N ASP A 78 34.78 -80.75 34.12
CA ASP A 78 35.17 -81.52 35.34
C ASP A 78 35.68 -80.86 36.65
N SER A 79 34.74 -80.75 37.59
CA SER A 79 34.59 -81.33 38.96
C SER A 79 35.75 -81.58 39.97
N LEU A 80 35.32 -81.46 41.25
CA LEU A 80 35.83 -81.95 42.57
C LEU A 80 36.52 -80.85 43.40
N SER A 81 36.23 -80.61 44.68
CA SER A 81 35.82 -81.51 45.79
C SER A 81 35.27 -80.74 47.03
N GLN A 82 34.31 -81.34 47.76
CA GLN A 82 34.19 -81.55 49.24
C GLN A 82 34.34 -80.36 50.24
N ASP A 83 33.59 -80.21 51.34
CA ASP A 83 33.01 -81.18 52.29
C ASP A 83 31.78 -80.64 53.09
N GLN A 84 31.03 -81.58 53.67
CA GLN A 84 29.86 -81.49 54.59
C GLN A 84 30.30 -81.12 56.04
N GLU A 85 29.47 -80.87 57.06
CA GLU A 85 28.45 -81.73 57.72
C GLU A 85 27.85 -80.92 58.91
N THR A 86 26.59 -81.10 59.35
CA THR A 86 26.24 -82.00 60.49
C THR A 86 24.69 -82.04 60.66
N ILE A 87 24.01 -83.20 60.58
CA ILE A 87 23.55 -84.15 61.64
C ILE A 87 22.39 -83.55 62.51
N GLN A 88 21.19 -84.14 62.62
CA GLN A 88 20.89 -85.38 63.37
C GLN A 88 19.49 -85.99 63.09
N ASN A 89 19.41 -87.31 63.25
CA ASN A 89 18.30 -88.25 63.02
C ASN A 89 17.36 -88.49 64.22
N ASP A 90 16.30 -89.28 63.93
CA ASP A 90 15.61 -90.28 64.78
C ASP A 90 14.47 -89.83 65.69
N SER A 91 13.39 -90.59 65.97
CA SER A 91 12.73 -91.79 65.43
C SER A 91 11.43 -92.00 66.26
N VAL A 92 10.28 -92.32 65.64
CA VAL A 92 9.46 -93.56 65.80
C VAL A 92 8.53 -93.71 67.04
N SER A 93 7.24 -94.03 66.76
CA SER A 93 6.33 -95.06 67.37
C SER A 93 4.84 -94.61 67.32
N ARG A 94 3.96 -95.24 66.52
CA ARG A 94 3.02 -96.38 66.75
C ARG A 94 1.93 -96.15 67.82
N ASP A 95 0.63 -96.11 67.46
CA ASP A 95 -0.34 -97.22 67.65
C ASP A 95 -1.80 -96.93 67.17
N ASP A 96 -2.39 -97.98 66.58
CA ASP A 96 -3.77 -98.46 66.33
C ASP A 96 -5.08 -97.60 66.38
N SER A 97 -5.76 -97.54 65.21
CA SER A 97 -7.16 -97.93 64.85
C SER A 97 -8.42 -97.34 65.54
N PRO A 98 -9.63 -97.29 64.89
CA PRO A 98 -10.03 -97.16 63.47
C PRO A 98 -11.19 -96.14 63.22
N GLN A 99 -11.67 -96.04 61.96
CA GLN A 99 -12.91 -95.41 61.43
C GLN A 99 -12.82 -93.96 60.91
N ALA A 100 -12.82 -93.78 59.58
CA ALA A 100 -14.02 -93.71 58.73
C ALA A 100 -13.54 -93.50 57.26
N ASP A 101 -14.18 -94.17 56.30
CA ASP A 101 -13.96 -93.92 54.87
C ASP A 101 -14.16 -92.44 54.52
N SER A 102 -13.11 -91.79 54.03
CA SER A 102 -13.23 -90.56 53.24
C SER A 102 -12.65 -90.84 51.86
N LEU A 103 -13.51 -90.90 50.85
CA LEU A 103 -13.12 -90.82 49.45
C LEU A 103 -12.26 -89.56 49.27
N GLU A 104 -10.97 -89.70 49.02
CA GLU A 104 -10.16 -88.59 48.52
C GLU A 104 -10.68 -88.26 47.11
N GLU A 105 -11.38 -87.13 46.98
CA GLU A 105 -11.80 -86.62 45.68
C GLU A 105 -10.55 -86.33 44.85
N THR A 106 -10.36 -87.11 43.79
CA THR A 106 -9.34 -86.84 42.78
C THR A 106 -9.54 -85.45 42.20
N LYS A 107 -8.54 -84.58 42.30
CA LYS A 107 -8.55 -83.23 41.71
C LYS A 107 -8.43 -83.35 40.19
N ASP A 108 -9.53 -83.06 39.50
CA ASP A 108 -9.57 -82.96 38.05
C ASP A 108 -10.39 -81.71 37.66
N GLY A 109 -9.83 -80.82 36.85
CA GLY A 109 -10.43 -79.53 36.50
C GLY A 109 -9.84 -78.32 37.23
N ILE A 110 -10.57 -77.20 37.22
CA ILE A 110 -10.14 -75.94 37.85
C ILE A 110 -10.46 -75.98 39.34
N ILE A 111 -9.43 -75.85 40.18
CA ILE A 111 -9.54 -75.80 41.64
C ILE A 111 -9.12 -74.41 42.14
N VAL A 112 -9.85 -73.87 43.11
CA VAL A 112 -9.53 -72.56 43.73
C VAL A 112 -8.89 -72.79 45.10
N GLU A 113 -7.64 -72.37 45.26
CA GLU A 113 -6.89 -72.50 46.51
C GLU A 113 -6.34 -71.12 46.89
N ASN A 114 -6.66 -70.66 48.11
CA ASN A 114 -6.25 -69.36 48.64
C ASN A 114 -6.57 -68.16 47.71
N GLY A 115 -7.68 -68.24 46.96
CA GLY A 115 -8.14 -67.18 46.04
C GLY A 115 -7.54 -67.22 44.63
N GLU A 116 -6.59 -68.12 44.37
CA GLU A 116 -5.98 -68.35 43.06
C GLU A 116 -6.53 -69.61 42.39
N LYS A 117 -6.57 -69.61 41.06
CA LYS A 117 -7.08 -70.74 40.28
C LYS A 117 -5.93 -71.59 39.77
N TYR A 118 -6.06 -72.90 39.93
CA TYR A 118 -5.12 -73.91 39.44
C TYR A 118 -5.89 -74.91 38.58
N TYR A 119 -5.22 -75.58 37.65
CA TYR A 119 -5.82 -76.66 36.87
C TYR A 119 -5.09 -77.97 37.15
N TYR A 120 -5.84 -78.97 37.61
CA TYR A 120 -5.34 -80.32 37.83
C TYR A 120 -5.91 -81.25 36.75
N LYS A 121 -5.08 -82.20 36.32
CA LYS A 121 -5.52 -83.30 35.45
C LYS A 121 -5.12 -84.62 36.08
N ASN A 122 -6.09 -85.41 36.53
CA ASN A 122 -5.86 -86.64 37.31
C ASN A 122 -4.87 -86.42 38.47
N ASP A 123 -5.16 -85.47 39.36
CA ASP A 123 -4.32 -85.07 40.51
C ASP A 123 -2.96 -84.42 40.18
N VAL A 124 -2.62 -84.26 38.89
CA VAL A 124 -1.38 -83.60 38.48
C VAL A 124 -1.62 -82.13 38.18
N LEU A 125 -0.96 -81.25 38.95
CA LEU A 125 -0.96 -79.81 38.70
C LEU A 125 -0.35 -79.51 37.32
N GLN A 126 -1.10 -78.80 36.48
CA GLN A 126 -0.62 -78.34 35.20
C GLN A 126 0.01 -76.95 35.37
N ASN A 127 1.32 -76.84 35.12
CA ASN A 127 2.07 -75.58 35.21
C ASN A 127 2.83 -75.28 33.91
N ASN A 128 3.15 -74.00 33.72
CA ASN A 128 3.88 -73.44 32.58
C ASN A 128 3.38 -73.90 31.20
N ARG A 129 2.06 -73.92 30.99
CA ARG A 129 1.46 -74.45 29.76
C ARG A 129 0.08 -73.91 29.44
N TRP A 130 -0.26 -74.00 28.15
CA TRP A 130 -1.61 -73.82 27.66
C TRP A 130 -2.52 -74.97 28.09
N ILE A 131 -3.74 -74.63 28.49
CA ILE A 131 -4.80 -75.55 28.89
C ILE A 131 -6.01 -75.27 28.00
N LEU A 132 -6.54 -76.30 27.36
CA LEU A 132 -7.79 -76.24 26.59
C LEU A 132 -8.87 -76.94 27.40
N LEU A 133 -9.87 -76.18 27.84
CA LEU A 133 -11.02 -76.69 28.59
C LEU A 133 -12.30 -76.18 27.93
N ASP A 134 -13.19 -77.09 27.54
CA ASP A 134 -14.48 -76.77 26.90
C ASP A 134 -14.37 -75.79 25.71
N GLY A 135 -13.33 -75.98 24.89
CA GLY A 135 -13.05 -75.13 23.72
C GLY A 135 -12.46 -73.75 24.05
N LYS A 136 -12.13 -73.48 25.31
CA LYS A 136 -11.56 -72.21 25.78
C LYS A 136 -10.11 -72.41 26.22
N TRP A 137 -9.23 -71.54 25.72
CA TRP A 137 -7.81 -71.56 26.08
C TRP A 137 -7.56 -70.78 27.36
N MET A 138 -6.70 -71.31 28.23
CA MET A 138 -6.19 -70.69 29.46
C MET A 138 -4.68 -70.93 29.53
N TYR A 139 -3.95 -70.16 30.34
CA TYR A 139 -2.51 -70.38 30.55
C TYR A 139 -2.18 -70.47 32.03
N ALA A 140 -1.51 -71.56 32.44
CA ALA A 140 -0.95 -71.73 33.77
C ALA A 140 0.50 -71.25 33.81
N GLY A 141 0.84 -70.37 34.75
CA GLY A 141 2.20 -69.92 35.01
C GLY A 141 3.11 -71.01 35.56
N THR A 142 4.39 -70.70 35.77
CA THR A 142 5.38 -71.64 36.32
C THR A 142 5.04 -72.09 37.74
N ASP A 143 4.32 -71.27 38.51
CA ASP A 143 3.78 -71.59 39.82
C ASP A 143 2.43 -72.33 39.77
N GLY A 144 1.94 -72.66 38.57
CA GLY A 144 0.68 -73.37 38.34
C GLY A 144 -0.58 -72.51 38.38
N LYS A 145 -0.47 -71.21 38.69
CA LYS A 145 -1.63 -70.31 38.73
C LYS A 145 -2.12 -69.98 37.33
N LEU A 146 -3.43 -70.00 37.14
CA LEU A 146 -4.06 -69.54 35.90
C LEU A 146 -4.05 -68.01 35.85
N TYR A 147 -3.43 -67.47 34.81
CA TYR A 147 -3.44 -66.04 34.58
C TYR A 147 -4.84 -65.56 34.20
N ARG A 148 -5.27 -64.47 34.84
CA ARG A 148 -6.58 -63.86 34.66
C ARG A 148 -6.48 -62.35 34.75
N ASN A 149 -7.41 -61.66 34.10
CA ASN A 149 -7.47 -60.20 34.02
C ASN A 149 -6.11 -59.55 33.70
N THR A 150 -5.39 -60.13 32.74
CA THR A 150 -4.01 -59.71 32.46
C THR A 150 -3.63 -59.97 31.01
N VAL A 151 -2.57 -59.30 30.56
CA VAL A 151 -1.97 -59.45 29.23
C VAL A 151 -0.54 -59.94 29.41
N LEU A 152 -0.16 -61.00 28.68
CA LEU A 152 1.10 -61.71 28.90
C LEU A 152 1.78 -62.09 27.60
N VAL A 153 3.10 -62.02 27.61
CA VAL A 153 3.94 -62.54 26.54
C VAL A 153 4.21 -64.02 26.80
N ILE A 154 3.74 -64.88 25.90
CA ILE A 154 3.93 -66.33 25.93
C ILE A 154 4.57 -66.74 24.61
N ASN A 155 5.78 -67.30 24.68
CA ASN A 155 6.57 -67.74 23.51
C ASN A 155 6.69 -66.66 22.42
N GLY A 156 6.95 -65.41 22.82
CA GLY A 156 7.18 -64.28 21.92
C GLY A 156 5.91 -63.66 21.31
N LYS A 157 4.71 -64.11 21.69
CA LYS A 157 3.43 -63.50 21.31
C LYS A 157 2.68 -63.03 22.55
N THR A 158 1.90 -61.97 22.43
CA THR A 158 1.14 -61.40 23.54
C THR A 158 -0.30 -61.88 23.51
N TYR A 159 -0.86 -62.29 24.65
CA TYR A 159 -2.23 -62.80 24.78
C TYR A 159 -2.93 -62.13 25.97
N GLY A 160 -4.22 -61.83 25.82
CA GLY A 160 -5.05 -61.29 26.90
C GLY A 160 -5.98 -62.34 27.50
N PHE A 161 -6.12 -62.33 28.83
CA PHE A 161 -6.98 -63.24 29.58
C PHE A 161 -7.98 -62.45 30.40
N ASN A 162 -9.27 -62.81 30.32
CA ASN A 162 -10.33 -62.18 31.12
C ASN A 162 -10.29 -62.61 32.60
N ASP A 163 -11.21 -62.09 33.43
CA ASP A 163 -11.29 -62.41 34.88
C ASP A 163 -11.46 -63.92 35.17
N ALA A 164 -12.03 -64.67 34.22
CA ALA A 164 -12.17 -66.11 34.37
C ALA A 164 -10.87 -66.88 34.05
N GLY A 165 -9.88 -66.23 33.42
CA GLY A 165 -8.64 -66.80 32.93
C GLY A 165 -8.71 -67.31 31.49
N ILE A 166 -9.78 -66.95 30.76
CA ILE A 166 -10.00 -67.37 29.38
C ILE A 166 -9.29 -66.40 28.44
N MET A 167 -8.48 -66.93 27.53
CA MET A 167 -7.83 -66.21 26.44
C MET A 167 -8.88 -65.55 25.54
N GLN A 168 -8.68 -64.27 25.21
CA GLN A 168 -9.58 -63.50 24.36
C GLN A 168 -9.09 -63.48 22.90
N THR A 169 -10.02 -63.31 21.96
CA THR A 169 -9.79 -63.10 20.51
C THR A 169 -10.62 -61.89 20.06
N GLY A 170 -10.31 -61.30 18.90
CA GLY A 170 -11.01 -60.11 18.42
C GLY A 170 -10.78 -58.89 19.33
N VAL A 171 -11.77 -58.01 19.44
CA VAL A 171 -11.71 -56.82 20.32
C VAL A 171 -12.19 -57.18 21.72
N PHE A 172 -11.39 -56.89 22.74
CA PHE A 172 -11.75 -57.20 24.14
C PHE A 172 -11.15 -56.20 25.14
N TYR A 173 -11.69 -56.19 26.36
CA TYR A 173 -11.25 -55.31 27.45
C TYR A 173 -10.63 -56.11 28.59
N VAL A 174 -9.41 -55.74 28.99
CA VAL A 174 -8.68 -56.33 30.13
C VAL A 174 -7.87 -55.23 30.82
N GLY A 175 -7.86 -55.20 32.16
CA GLY A 175 -7.05 -54.24 32.92
C GLY A 175 -7.33 -52.76 32.58
N GLY A 176 -8.57 -52.44 32.20
CA GLY A 176 -9.00 -51.07 31.86
C GLY A 176 -8.58 -50.56 30.47
N LYS A 177 -7.99 -51.42 29.62
CA LYS A 177 -7.63 -51.09 28.23
C LYS A 177 -8.35 -52.02 27.27
N GLU A 178 -8.67 -51.50 26.08
CA GLU A 178 -9.17 -52.30 24.96
C GLU A 178 -7.98 -52.84 24.15
N TYR A 179 -8.07 -54.07 23.69
CA TYR A 179 -7.04 -54.74 22.90
C TYR A 179 -7.67 -55.43 21.69
N LEU A 180 -6.85 -55.66 20.66
CA LEU A 180 -7.22 -56.39 19.46
C LEU A 180 -6.35 -57.63 19.32
N ALA A 181 -6.97 -58.81 19.20
CA ALA A 181 -6.30 -60.08 18.90
C ALA A 181 -6.82 -60.71 17.60
N ASP A 182 -5.95 -61.49 16.97
CA ASP A 182 -6.33 -62.38 15.86
C ASP A 182 -7.10 -63.62 16.35
N ASP A 183 -7.52 -64.48 15.43
CA ASP A 183 -8.25 -65.72 15.73
C ASP A 183 -7.44 -66.71 16.58
N SER A 184 -6.11 -66.56 16.62
CA SER A 184 -5.23 -67.35 17.50
C SER A 184 -5.12 -66.79 18.91
N GLY A 185 -5.70 -65.61 19.17
CA GLY A 185 -5.63 -64.88 20.44
C GLY A 185 -4.38 -64.02 20.60
N ALA A 186 -3.51 -63.99 19.59
CA ALA A 186 -2.32 -63.16 19.62
C ALA A 186 -2.71 -61.70 19.35
N LEU A 187 -2.23 -60.78 20.19
CA LEU A 187 -2.48 -59.36 20.00
C LEU A 187 -1.90 -58.86 18.68
N ILE A 188 -2.70 -58.07 17.98
CA ILE A 188 -2.32 -57.38 16.76
C ILE A 188 -1.79 -56.00 17.16
N SER A 189 -0.50 -55.74 16.93
CA SER A 189 0.15 -54.45 17.24
C SER A 189 0.45 -53.63 15.98
N ASN A 190 0.35 -52.30 16.08
CA ASN A 190 0.63 -51.34 15.01
C ASN A 190 -0.17 -51.65 13.72
N ARG A 191 -1.48 -51.88 13.86
CA ARG A 191 -2.37 -52.18 12.73
C ARG A 191 -3.72 -51.49 12.87
N TRP A 192 -4.33 -51.28 11.72
CA TRP A 192 -5.71 -50.83 11.58
C TRP A 192 -6.69 -51.98 11.78
N ALA A 193 -7.81 -51.68 12.43
CA ALA A 193 -8.98 -52.55 12.53
C ALA A 193 -10.23 -51.77 12.13
N LEU A 194 -11.11 -52.42 11.38
CA LEU A 194 -12.38 -51.88 10.92
C LEU A 194 -13.52 -52.72 11.47
N ASP A 195 -14.49 -52.06 12.08
CA ASP A 195 -15.78 -52.64 12.42
C ASP A 195 -16.94 -51.81 11.84
N GLU A 196 -18.17 -52.10 12.25
CA GLU A 196 -19.39 -51.42 11.78
C GLU A 196 -19.44 -49.91 12.10
N LYS A 197 -18.73 -49.47 13.14
CA LYS A 197 -18.69 -48.06 13.58
C LYS A 197 -17.51 -47.30 12.98
N GLY A 198 -16.42 -47.97 12.62
CA GLY A 198 -15.34 -47.38 11.83
C GLY A 198 -13.95 -47.92 12.14
N TRP A 199 -12.93 -47.12 11.83
CA TRP A 199 -11.53 -47.50 11.98
C TRP A 199 -10.97 -47.20 13.37
N LYS A 200 -10.26 -48.18 13.95
CA LYS A 200 -9.43 -48.09 15.16
C LYS A 200 -7.98 -48.47 14.82
N TYR A 201 -7.04 -48.09 15.68
CA TYR A 201 -5.63 -48.44 15.53
C TYR A 201 -5.06 -49.03 16.82
N SER A 202 -4.36 -50.16 16.70
CA SER A 202 -3.65 -50.77 17.82
C SER A 202 -2.21 -50.28 17.93
N GLY A 203 -1.78 -49.93 19.15
CA GLY A 203 -0.42 -49.50 19.47
C GLY A 203 0.60 -50.63 19.47
N SER A 204 1.82 -50.31 19.92
CA SER A 204 2.93 -51.27 19.97
C SER A 204 2.67 -52.45 20.91
N GLU A 205 1.91 -52.25 21.99
CA GLU A 205 1.55 -53.30 22.95
C GLU A 205 0.20 -53.98 22.62
N GLY A 206 -0.38 -53.68 21.44
CA GLY A 206 -1.63 -54.26 20.96
C GLY A 206 -2.90 -53.64 21.54
N GLN A 207 -2.77 -52.64 22.41
CA GLN A 207 -3.87 -51.86 22.95
C GLN A 207 -4.45 -50.92 21.88
N ILE A 208 -5.76 -50.72 21.86
CA ILE A 208 -6.38 -49.68 21.02
C ILE A 208 -5.96 -48.30 21.56
N LEU A 209 -5.51 -47.44 20.66
CA LEU A 209 -5.13 -46.07 20.98
C LEU A 209 -6.39 -45.19 21.08
N THR A 210 -6.46 -44.38 22.13
CA THR A 210 -7.53 -43.40 22.38
C THR A 210 -6.92 -42.03 22.69
N ASP A 211 -7.64 -40.95 22.38
CA ASP A 211 -7.27 -39.54 22.63
C ASP A 211 -5.81 -39.17 22.28
N GLN A 212 -5.34 -39.63 21.13
CA GLN A 212 -3.96 -39.40 20.73
C GLN A 212 -3.75 -39.41 19.21
N TRP A 213 -2.65 -38.79 18.82
CA TRP A 213 -2.16 -38.77 17.44
C TRP A 213 -1.56 -40.12 17.05
N ILE A 214 -1.85 -40.54 15.82
CA ILE A 214 -1.31 -41.75 15.20
C ILE A 214 -0.53 -41.33 13.96
N TYR A 215 0.73 -41.74 13.87
CA TYR A 215 1.52 -41.59 12.65
C TYR A 215 1.68 -42.94 11.98
N TYR A 216 1.14 -43.06 10.76
CA TYR A 216 1.16 -44.31 10.01
C TYR A 216 1.36 -44.04 8.52
N ALA A 217 2.32 -44.75 7.92
CA ALA A 217 2.60 -44.71 6.48
C ALA A 217 2.80 -43.29 5.90
N GLY A 218 3.39 -42.36 6.67
CA GLY A 218 3.61 -40.99 6.22
C GLY A 218 2.50 -39.99 6.58
N HIS A 219 1.39 -40.47 7.13
CA HIS A 219 0.20 -39.67 7.40
C HIS A 219 -0.13 -39.62 8.90
N TRP A 220 -0.74 -38.51 9.30
CA TRP A 220 -1.26 -38.32 10.66
C TRP A 220 -2.75 -38.64 10.70
N TYR A 221 -3.19 -39.27 11.79
CA TYR A 221 -4.58 -39.53 12.14
C TYR A 221 -4.77 -39.18 13.61
N TYR A 222 -6.01 -39.03 14.06
CA TYR A 222 -6.32 -38.79 15.47
C TYR A 222 -7.38 -39.78 15.95
N ALA A 223 -7.05 -40.53 17.00
CA ALA A 223 -8.00 -41.40 17.68
C ALA A 223 -8.81 -40.61 18.72
N LYS A 224 -10.12 -40.74 18.66
CA LYS A 224 -11.08 -40.20 19.64
C LYS A 224 -10.97 -40.94 20.98
N ASP A 225 -11.71 -40.47 21.97
CA ASP A 225 -11.85 -41.08 23.29
C ASP A 225 -12.35 -42.53 23.23
N ASP A 226 -13.24 -42.81 22.27
CA ASP A 226 -13.81 -44.12 21.99
C ASP A 226 -12.93 -45.02 21.08
N GLY A 227 -11.73 -44.56 20.73
CA GLY A 227 -10.72 -45.28 19.96
C GLY A 227 -10.90 -45.25 18.45
N TYR A 228 -12.02 -44.72 17.96
CA TYR A 228 -12.24 -44.56 16.52
C TYR A 228 -11.55 -43.30 16.01
N ILE A 229 -11.18 -43.27 14.73
CA ILE A 229 -10.60 -42.05 14.14
C ILE A 229 -11.66 -41.07 13.64
N TYR A 230 -11.28 -39.80 13.50
CA TYR A 230 -12.06 -38.80 12.76
C TYR A 230 -11.99 -39.06 11.25
N GLN A 231 -13.09 -38.82 10.52
CA GLN A 231 -13.17 -38.94 9.05
C GLN A 231 -14.17 -37.92 8.49
N ASN A 232 -13.85 -37.33 7.35
CA ASN A 232 -14.67 -36.34 6.63
C ASN A 232 -15.21 -35.20 7.52
N CYS A 233 -14.43 -34.74 8.49
CA CYS A 233 -14.92 -33.75 9.44
C CYS A 233 -13.80 -32.83 9.96
N LEU A 234 -14.24 -31.65 10.39
CA LEU A 234 -13.44 -30.75 11.21
C LEU A 234 -13.47 -31.25 12.66
N PHE A 235 -12.32 -31.18 13.34
CA PHE A 235 -12.23 -31.43 14.77
C PHE A 235 -11.17 -30.51 15.39
N GLU A 236 -11.17 -30.41 16.71
CA GLU A 236 -10.26 -29.53 17.44
C GLU A 236 -9.56 -30.29 18.56
N VAL A 237 -8.24 -30.09 18.66
CA VAL A 237 -7.40 -30.69 19.70
C VAL A 237 -6.42 -29.63 20.16
N ASN A 238 -6.35 -29.39 21.47
CA ASN A 238 -5.43 -28.42 22.09
C ASN A 238 -5.51 -27.02 21.46
N GLY A 239 -6.72 -26.57 21.09
CA GLY A 239 -6.97 -25.26 20.47
C GLY A 239 -6.62 -25.15 18.99
N CYS A 240 -6.05 -26.19 18.40
CA CYS A 240 -5.73 -26.29 16.97
C CYS A 240 -6.86 -27.02 16.24
N LYS A 241 -7.23 -26.54 15.06
CA LYS A 241 -8.33 -27.10 14.27
C LYS A 241 -7.76 -27.90 13.12
N TYR A 242 -8.33 -29.07 12.85
CA TYR A 242 -7.84 -29.99 11.83
C TYR A 242 -8.98 -30.48 10.96
N TYR A 243 -8.66 -30.97 9.76
CA TYR A 243 -9.60 -31.66 8.90
C TYR A 243 -9.12 -33.08 8.61
N ALA A 244 -9.92 -34.06 9.05
CA ALA A 244 -9.71 -35.45 8.70
C ALA A 244 -10.39 -35.73 7.35
N MET A 245 -9.61 -36.20 6.38
CA MET A 245 -10.12 -36.54 5.06
C MET A 245 -10.90 -37.86 5.09
N SER A 246 -11.32 -38.36 3.92
CA SER A 246 -12.13 -39.59 3.84
C SER A 246 -11.44 -40.84 4.41
N GLY A 247 -10.12 -40.95 4.25
CA GLY A 247 -9.32 -42.01 4.87
C GLY A 247 -9.02 -41.78 6.37
N GLY A 248 -9.42 -40.62 6.90
CA GLY A 248 -9.11 -40.17 8.26
C GLY A 248 -7.73 -39.53 8.41
N ASP A 249 -6.93 -39.50 7.34
CA ASP A 249 -5.66 -38.81 7.33
C ASP A 249 -5.87 -37.28 7.37
N ILE A 250 -5.03 -36.60 8.15
CA ILE A 250 -5.15 -35.17 8.40
C ILE A 250 -4.59 -34.40 7.20
N ARG A 251 -5.39 -33.46 6.69
CA ARG A 251 -4.98 -32.57 5.60
C ARG A 251 -3.82 -31.68 6.04
N GLN A 252 -2.77 -31.63 5.24
CA GLN A 252 -1.60 -30.76 5.44
C GLN A 252 -1.30 -29.99 4.15
N ASN A 253 -0.73 -28.78 4.28
CA ASN A 253 -0.29 -27.91 3.18
C ASN A 253 -1.32 -27.75 2.06
N GLY A 254 -2.57 -27.41 2.41
CA GLY A 254 -3.57 -27.34 1.37
C GLY A 254 -4.95 -26.87 1.77
N TRP A 255 -5.70 -26.52 0.73
CA TRP A 255 -7.08 -26.06 0.80
C TRP A 255 -8.04 -27.19 1.17
N ILE A 256 -9.09 -26.81 1.89
CA ILE A 256 -10.23 -27.64 2.32
C ILE A 256 -11.50 -26.86 2.04
N LEU A 257 -12.46 -27.50 1.38
CA LEU A 257 -13.83 -27.00 1.25
C LEU A 257 -14.72 -27.84 2.16
N ASN A 258 -15.31 -27.22 3.19
CA ASN A 258 -16.23 -27.86 4.10
C ASN A 258 -17.42 -26.95 4.37
N ASP A 259 -18.65 -27.46 4.21
CA ASP A 259 -19.90 -26.71 4.40
C ASP A 259 -19.94 -25.36 3.66
N GLY A 260 -19.44 -25.35 2.42
CA GLY A 260 -19.40 -24.15 1.58
C GLY A 260 -18.35 -23.10 1.97
N LYS A 261 -17.50 -23.39 2.95
CA LYS A 261 -16.42 -22.50 3.41
C LYS A 261 -15.05 -23.08 3.05
N TRP A 262 -14.13 -22.19 2.70
CA TRP A 262 -12.74 -22.53 2.43
C TRP A 262 -11.85 -22.32 3.65
N TYR A 263 -10.98 -23.29 3.90
CA TYR A 263 -9.97 -23.30 4.95
C TYR A 263 -8.61 -23.69 4.36
N TYR A 264 -7.52 -23.33 5.04
CA TYR A 264 -6.17 -23.74 4.64
C TYR A 264 -5.43 -24.39 5.80
N ALA A 265 -4.95 -25.62 5.58
CA ALA A 265 -4.11 -26.35 6.52
C ALA A 265 -2.63 -26.03 6.30
N ASN A 266 -1.92 -25.71 7.37
CA ASN A 266 -0.47 -25.50 7.34
C ASN A 266 0.30 -26.84 7.25
N SER A 267 1.63 -26.80 7.35
CA SER A 267 2.48 -27.99 7.26
C SER A 267 2.29 -28.99 8.40
N GLY A 268 1.81 -28.53 9.56
CA GLY A 268 1.42 -29.39 10.68
C GLY A 268 -0.03 -29.91 10.58
N GLY A 269 -0.82 -29.38 9.66
CA GLY A 269 -2.23 -29.70 9.47
C GLY A 269 -3.20 -28.80 10.24
N ASP A 270 -2.69 -27.92 11.10
CA ASP A 270 -3.51 -26.94 11.80
C ASP A 270 -4.05 -25.90 10.80
N LEU A 271 -5.34 -25.60 10.93
CA LEU A 271 -6.01 -24.63 10.08
C LEU A 271 -5.65 -23.21 10.51
N VAL A 272 -5.19 -22.41 9.55
CA VAL A 272 -4.79 -21.03 9.82
C VAL A 272 -5.98 -20.25 10.41
N ARG A 273 -5.72 -19.51 11.50
CA ARG A 273 -6.70 -18.70 12.24
C ARG A 273 -6.18 -17.28 12.39
N ASN A 274 -7.03 -16.28 12.13
CA ASN A 274 -6.67 -14.85 12.22
C ASN A 274 -5.33 -14.52 11.58
N GLY A 275 -5.12 -15.04 10.38
CA GLY A 275 -3.78 -15.15 9.81
C GLY A 275 -3.78 -15.05 8.31
N TRP A 276 -2.68 -14.48 7.80
CA TRP A 276 -2.39 -14.42 6.39
C TRP A 276 -1.95 -15.78 5.86
N ILE A 277 -2.42 -16.10 4.65
CA ILE A 277 -2.06 -17.30 3.91
C ILE A 277 -1.46 -16.83 2.58
N PHE A 278 -0.24 -17.26 2.27
CA PHE A 278 0.41 -16.97 1.00
C PHE A 278 0.72 -18.25 0.25
N VAL A 279 0.02 -18.48 -0.87
CA VAL A 279 0.12 -19.72 -1.63
C VAL A 279 -0.04 -19.38 -3.11
N TYR A 280 0.82 -19.96 -3.96
CA TYR A 280 0.83 -19.73 -5.41
C TYR A 280 0.91 -18.26 -5.83
N GLY A 281 1.59 -17.42 -5.04
CA GLY A 281 1.74 -15.99 -5.33
C GLY A 281 0.53 -15.13 -4.95
N LEU A 282 -0.48 -15.70 -4.30
CA LEU A 282 -1.71 -15.02 -3.90
C LEU A 282 -1.83 -14.96 -2.38
N TRP A 283 -2.35 -13.85 -1.89
CA TRP A 283 -2.66 -13.64 -0.47
C TRP A 283 -4.12 -13.94 -0.17
N TYR A 284 -4.36 -14.53 0.99
CA TYR A 284 -5.69 -14.76 1.57
C TYR A 284 -5.62 -14.45 3.07
N TYR A 285 -6.77 -14.26 3.69
CA TYR A 285 -6.85 -14.06 5.14
C TYR A 285 -7.89 -14.96 5.78
N ALA A 286 -7.46 -15.73 6.80
CA ALA A 286 -8.34 -16.58 7.59
C ALA A 286 -8.95 -15.83 8.78
N LYS A 287 -10.25 -16.03 8.99
CA LYS A 287 -11.04 -15.50 10.11
C LYS A 287 -10.79 -16.30 11.39
N GLU A 288 -11.44 -15.87 12.46
CA GLU A 288 -11.47 -16.56 13.76
C GLU A 288 -11.97 -18.01 13.64
N ASP A 289 -12.96 -18.26 12.79
CA ASP A 289 -13.52 -19.61 12.56
C ASP A 289 -12.65 -20.50 11.64
N CYS A 290 -11.45 -20.01 11.29
CA CYS A 290 -10.48 -20.55 10.32
C CYS A 290 -10.90 -20.49 8.85
N SER A 291 -12.13 -20.06 8.53
CA SER A 291 -12.53 -19.91 7.13
C SER A 291 -11.99 -18.60 6.56
N ILE A 292 -11.82 -18.49 5.25
CA ILE A 292 -11.30 -17.27 4.61
C ILE A 292 -12.38 -16.22 4.33
N TYR A 293 -11.97 -14.96 4.17
CA TYR A 293 -12.81 -13.91 3.60
C TYR A 293 -13.02 -14.11 2.10
N GLN A 294 -14.21 -13.81 1.60
CA GLN A 294 -14.57 -13.88 0.17
C GLN A 294 -15.64 -12.84 -0.16
N ASN A 295 -15.57 -12.23 -1.34
CA ASN A 295 -16.49 -11.21 -1.86
C ASN A 295 -16.78 -10.08 -0.88
N CYS A 296 -15.75 -9.55 -0.21
CA CYS A 296 -15.97 -8.49 0.78
C CYS A 296 -14.73 -7.65 1.02
N ILE A 297 -14.98 -6.41 1.46
CA ILE A 297 -13.98 -5.59 2.15
C ILE A 297 -13.93 -6.03 3.62
N PHE A 298 -12.74 -6.24 4.15
CA PHE A 298 -12.50 -6.50 5.57
C PHE A 298 -11.33 -5.67 6.09
N GLU A 299 -11.21 -5.55 7.41
CA GLU A 299 -10.18 -4.74 8.06
C GLU A 299 -9.32 -5.58 9.01
N VAL A 300 -8.00 -5.39 8.93
CA VAL A 300 -7.01 -6.03 9.80
C VAL A 300 -5.96 -5.00 10.18
N ASN A 301 -5.75 -4.80 11.48
CA ASN A 301 -4.76 -3.86 12.02
C ASN A 301 -4.87 -2.43 11.45
N GLY A 302 -6.10 -1.95 11.18
CA GLY A 302 -6.38 -0.61 10.66
C GLY A 302 -6.31 -0.47 9.13
N TYR A 303 -5.89 -1.52 8.42
CA TYR A 303 -5.80 -1.57 6.96
C TYR A 303 -6.99 -2.33 6.38
N LYS A 304 -7.49 -1.87 5.23
CA LYS A 304 -8.64 -2.48 4.57
C LYS A 304 -8.18 -3.25 3.35
N TYR A 305 -8.77 -4.41 3.13
CA TYR A 305 -8.44 -5.30 2.01
C TYR A 305 -9.72 -5.76 1.36
N TYR A 306 -9.66 -6.08 0.06
CA TYR A 306 -10.76 -6.70 -0.65
C TYR A 306 -10.38 -8.14 -1.02
N ALA A 307 -11.17 -9.09 -0.54
CA ALA A 307 -11.11 -10.49 -0.95
C ALA A 307 -12.14 -10.73 -2.07
N ASN A 308 -11.68 -11.28 -3.19
CA ASN A 308 -12.57 -11.59 -4.33
C ASN A 308 -13.39 -12.88 -4.08
N SER A 309 -14.01 -13.42 -5.12
CA SER A 309 -14.78 -14.66 -5.04
C SER A 309 -13.96 -15.91 -4.70
N GLY A 310 -12.70 -15.97 -5.11
CA GLY A 310 -11.73 -17.01 -4.71
C GLY A 310 -11.14 -16.78 -3.31
N GLY A 311 -11.33 -15.59 -2.76
CA GLY A 311 -10.77 -15.14 -1.48
C GLY A 311 -9.38 -14.53 -1.61
N ASP A 312 -8.81 -14.46 -2.81
CA ASP A 312 -7.52 -13.80 -3.01
C ASP A 312 -7.66 -12.28 -2.87
N ILE A 313 -6.64 -11.68 -2.25
CA ILE A 313 -6.60 -10.25 -1.96
C ILE A 313 -6.14 -9.48 -3.20
N PHE A 314 -6.95 -8.51 -3.60
CA PHE A 314 -6.63 -7.65 -4.74
C PHE A 314 -5.44 -6.73 -4.44
N GLN A 315 -4.51 -6.62 -5.40
CA GLN A 315 -3.34 -5.74 -5.35
C GLN A 315 -3.21 -4.96 -6.67
N ASN A 316 -2.80 -3.70 -6.58
CA ASN A 316 -2.61 -2.78 -7.72
C ASN A 316 -3.80 -2.68 -8.68
N ARG A 317 -5.03 -2.55 -8.15
CA ARG A 317 -6.24 -2.51 -8.99
C ARG A 317 -7.43 -1.81 -8.35
N TRP A 318 -8.34 -1.41 -9.22
CA TRP A 318 -9.63 -0.84 -8.87
C TRP A 318 -10.62 -1.92 -8.39
N ILE A 319 -11.45 -1.53 -7.42
CA ILE A 319 -12.53 -2.33 -6.84
C ILE A 319 -13.79 -1.48 -6.87
N LEU A 320 -14.90 -2.06 -7.35
CA LEU A 320 -16.23 -1.47 -7.30
C LEU A 320 -17.07 -2.29 -6.33
N GLU A 321 -17.44 -1.69 -5.21
CA GLU A 321 -18.25 -2.31 -4.16
C GLU A 321 -19.31 -1.31 -3.71
N ASP A 322 -20.58 -1.73 -3.58
CA ASP A 322 -21.70 -0.86 -3.18
C ASP A 322 -21.78 0.47 -3.97
N SER A 323 -21.55 0.42 -5.28
CA SER A 323 -21.51 1.59 -6.18
C SER A 323 -20.41 2.63 -5.85
N LYS A 324 -19.41 2.26 -5.06
CA LYS A 324 -18.24 3.08 -4.73
C LYS A 324 -16.97 2.46 -5.29
N TRP A 325 -16.07 3.33 -5.76
CA TRP A 325 -14.75 2.91 -6.25
C TRP A 325 -13.69 3.05 -5.17
N TYR A 326 -12.85 2.01 -5.07
CA TYR A 326 -11.70 1.90 -4.20
C TYR A 326 -10.48 1.49 -5.02
N TYR A 327 -9.27 1.76 -4.52
CA TYR A 327 -8.05 1.29 -5.14
C TYR A 327 -7.17 0.57 -4.13
N ALA A 328 -6.79 -0.67 -4.44
CA ALA A 328 -5.83 -1.45 -3.68
C ALA A 328 -4.41 -1.16 -4.17
N ASN A 329 -3.50 -0.81 -3.25
CA ASN A 329 -2.10 -0.56 -3.55
C ASN A 329 -1.32 -1.89 -3.76
N SER A 330 0.01 -1.82 -3.81
CA SER A 330 0.87 -3.00 -4.02
C SER A 330 0.81 -4.01 -2.89
N ASP A 331 0.49 -3.57 -1.67
CA ASP A 331 0.36 -4.41 -0.49
C ASP A 331 -1.08 -4.92 -0.33
N GLY A 332 -2.00 -4.49 -1.20
CA GLY A 332 -3.42 -4.83 -1.17
C GLY A 332 -4.26 -3.94 -0.25
N ASP A 333 -3.63 -2.99 0.45
CA ASP A 333 -4.34 -2.03 1.29
C ASP A 333 -5.13 -1.03 0.43
N LEU A 334 -6.37 -0.78 0.81
CA LEU A 334 -7.23 0.21 0.17
C LEU A 334 -6.78 1.61 0.60
N VAL A 335 -6.32 2.39 -0.37
CA VAL A 335 -5.79 3.74 -0.12
C VAL A 335 -6.80 4.58 0.66
N ARG A 336 -6.34 5.28 1.70
CA ARG A 336 -7.14 6.13 2.59
C ARG A 336 -6.53 7.51 2.69
N ASN A 337 -7.35 8.56 2.61
CA ASN A 337 -6.91 9.97 2.71
C ASN A 337 -5.67 10.27 1.85
N GLY A 338 -5.68 9.76 0.63
CA GLY A 338 -4.47 9.62 -0.14
C GLY A 338 -4.69 9.81 -1.63
N TRP A 339 -3.65 10.35 -2.26
CA TRP A 339 -3.57 10.46 -3.71
C TRP A 339 -3.28 9.10 -4.34
N ILE A 340 -3.96 8.82 -5.45
CA ILE A 340 -3.75 7.64 -6.28
C ILE A 340 -3.36 8.13 -7.67
N PHE A 341 -2.23 7.64 -8.20
CA PHE A 341 -1.78 7.94 -9.55
C PHE A 341 -1.66 6.66 -10.36
N VAL A 342 -2.57 6.49 -11.32
CA VAL A 342 -2.71 5.25 -12.09
C VAL A 342 -3.05 5.62 -13.53
N TYR A 343 -2.35 5.01 -14.51
CA TYR A 343 -2.51 5.27 -15.94
C TYR A 343 -2.42 6.76 -16.35
N GLY A 344 -1.59 7.54 -15.66
CA GLY A 344 -1.42 8.97 -15.97
C GLY A 344 -2.49 9.90 -15.39
N LEU A 345 -3.44 9.36 -14.61
CA LEU A 345 -4.53 10.09 -14.00
C LEU A 345 -4.40 10.12 -12.48
N TRP A 346 -4.80 11.24 -11.89
CA TRP A 346 -4.86 11.43 -10.44
C TRP A 346 -6.26 11.20 -9.91
N TYR A 347 -6.35 10.58 -8.74
CA TYR A 347 -7.57 10.39 -7.96
C TYR A 347 -7.27 10.67 -6.49
N TYR A 348 -8.30 10.86 -5.68
CA TYR A 348 -8.14 11.02 -4.24
C TYR A 348 -9.12 10.14 -3.47
N ALA A 349 -8.58 9.33 -2.56
CA ALA A 349 -9.36 8.47 -1.67
C ALA A 349 -9.74 9.19 -0.37
N LYS A 350 -10.99 9.03 0.03
CA LYS A 350 -11.59 9.56 1.27
C LYS A 350 -11.16 8.73 2.50
N GLU A 351 -11.63 9.15 3.67
CA GLU A 351 -11.48 8.41 4.93
C GLU A 351 -12.09 7.00 4.87
N ASP A 352 -13.20 6.84 4.15
CA ASP A 352 -13.85 5.53 3.96
C ASP A 352 -13.16 4.66 2.89
N CYS A 353 -12.00 5.10 2.38
CA CYS A 353 -11.23 4.53 1.26
C CYS A 353 -11.87 4.64 -0.13
N SER A 354 -13.12 5.11 -0.24
CA SER A 354 -13.72 5.33 -1.57
C SER A 354 -13.22 6.65 -2.17
N ILE A 355 -13.24 6.79 -3.49
CA ILE A 355 -12.76 8.01 -4.15
C ILE A 355 -13.83 9.11 -4.22
N TYR A 356 -13.40 10.36 -4.41
CA TYR A 356 -14.28 11.46 -4.80
C TYR A 356 -14.72 11.31 -6.26
N GLN A 357 -15.97 11.68 -6.56
CA GLN A 357 -16.54 11.67 -7.90
C GLN A 357 -17.59 12.79 -8.03
N ASN A 358 -17.67 13.41 -9.20
CA ASN A 358 -18.62 14.47 -9.57
C ASN A 358 -18.71 15.61 -8.55
N CYS A 359 -17.58 16.05 -7.99
CA CYS A 359 -17.60 17.12 -7.00
C CYS A 359 -16.28 17.88 -6.90
N ILE A 360 -16.40 19.10 -6.38
CA ILE A 360 -15.26 19.84 -5.82
C ILE A 360 -15.01 19.33 -4.39
N PHE A 361 -13.76 19.04 -4.07
CA PHE A 361 -13.32 18.68 -2.71
C PHE A 361 -12.04 19.45 -2.35
N GLU A 362 -11.69 19.47 -1.06
CA GLU A 362 -10.55 20.23 -0.55
C GLU A 362 -9.55 19.33 0.17
N VAL A 363 -8.27 19.52 -0.11
CA VAL A 363 -7.15 18.82 0.53
C VAL A 363 -6.07 19.84 0.84
N ASN A 364 -5.68 19.96 2.12
CA ASN A 364 -4.63 20.88 2.58
C ASN A 364 -4.82 22.34 2.14
N GLY A 365 -6.06 22.83 2.10
CA GLY A 365 -6.40 24.20 1.69
C GLY A 365 -6.49 24.44 0.18
N TYR A 366 -6.31 23.39 -0.64
CA TYR A 366 -6.44 23.46 -2.10
C TYR A 366 -7.68 22.71 -2.55
N LYS A 367 -8.44 23.31 -3.48
CA LYS A 367 -9.63 22.70 -4.06
C LYS A 367 -9.34 21.99 -5.37
N TYR A 368 -9.94 20.83 -5.56
CA TYR A 368 -9.81 19.99 -6.75
C TYR A 368 -11.19 19.57 -7.22
N TYR A 369 -11.33 19.25 -8.51
CA TYR A 369 -12.55 18.68 -9.06
C TYR A 369 -12.30 17.25 -9.53
N ALA A 370 -13.07 16.31 -8.99
CA ALA A 370 -13.12 14.92 -9.45
C ALA A 370 -14.31 14.74 -10.40
N ASN A 371 -14.06 14.19 -11.59
CA ASN A 371 -15.12 13.95 -12.58
C ASN A 371 -15.96 12.70 -12.24
N SER A 372 -16.76 12.22 -13.21
CA SER A 372 -17.58 11.02 -13.02
C SER A 372 -16.79 9.72 -12.86
N GLY A 373 -15.60 9.61 -13.47
CA GLY A 373 -14.64 8.52 -13.25
C GLY A 373 -13.80 8.69 -11.97
N GLY A 374 -13.88 9.87 -11.34
CA GLY A 374 -13.10 10.27 -10.18
C GLY A 374 -11.72 10.84 -10.50
N ASP A 375 -11.32 10.91 -11.78
CA ASP A 375 -10.05 11.52 -12.14
C ASP A 375 -10.10 13.04 -11.96
N ILE A 376 -8.98 13.59 -11.50
CA ILE A 376 -8.83 15.01 -11.18
C ILE A 376 -8.56 15.80 -12.46
N PHE A 377 -9.38 16.81 -12.71
CA PHE A 377 -9.20 17.69 -13.86
C PHE A 377 -7.93 18.52 -13.74
N GLN A 378 -7.22 18.66 -14.86
CA GLN A 378 -6.02 19.47 -15.00
C GLN A 378 -6.10 20.30 -16.29
N ASN A 379 -5.64 21.55 -16.26
CA ASN A 379 -5.58 22.47 -17.42
C ASN A 379 -6.91 22.65 -18.16
N ARG A 380 -8.02 22.79 -17.44
CA ARG A 380 -9.34 22.90 -18.08
C ARG A 380 -10.39 23.60 -17.23
N TRP A 381 -11.39 24.12 -17.94
CA TRP A 381 -12.61 24.64 -17.35
C TRP A 381 -13.46 23.53 -16.73
N ILE A 382 -14.09 23.85 -15.60
CA ILE A 382 -15.03 23.02 -14.85
C ILE A 382 -16.34 23.79 -14.75
N LEU A 383 -17.45 23.14 -15.12
CA LEU A 383 -18.79 23.64 -14.84
C LEU A 383 -19.37 22.78 -13.71
N ASP A 384 -19.54 23.37 -12.54
CA ASP A 384 -20.08 22.70 -11.35
C ASP A 384 -21.20 23.56 -10.77
N GLU A 385 -22.37 22.97 -10.59
CA GLU A 385 -23.58 23.66 -10.10
C GLU A 385 -23.89 24.99 -10.82
N GLY A 386 -23.68 25.05 -12.13
CA GLY A 386 -23.92 26.26 -12.95
C GLY A 386 -22.87 27.37 -12.77
N LYS A 387 -21.77 27.09 -12.06
CA LYS A 387 -20.66 28.01 -11.84
C LYS A 387 -19.41 27.50 -12.55
N TRP A 388 -18.63 28.43 -13.08
CA TRP A 388 -17.39 28.11 -13.77
C TRP A 388 -16.19 28.20 -12.83
N TYR A 389 -15.29 27.23 -12.95
CA TYR A 389 -14.00 27.14 -12.27
C TYR A 389 -12.94 26.74 -13.29
N TYR A 390 -11.66 26.87 -12.94
CA TYR A 390 -10.58 26.40 -13.80
C TYR A 390 -9.52 25.65 -13.00
N ALA A 391 -9.23 24.42 -13.44
CA ALA A 391 -8.17 23.59 -12.87
C ALA A 391 -6.81 23.97 -13.47
N LYS A 392 -5.85 24.26 -12.60
CA LYS A 392 -4.45 24.55 -12.93
C LYS A 392 -3.72 23.28 -13.43
N PRO A 393 -2.46 23.40 -13.91
CA PRO A 393 -1.66 22.22 -14.28
C PRO A 393 -1.51 21.20 -13.15
N ALA A 394 -1.42 21.64 -11.90
CA ALA A 394 -1.34 20.76 -10.73
C ALA A 394 -2.69 20.16 -10.31
N GLY A 395 -3.79 20.54 -10.98
CA GLY A 395 -5.15 20.05 -10.74
C GLY A 395 -5.94 20.86 -9.71
N ASP A 396 -5.27 21.66 -8.88
CA ASP A 396 -5.95 22.56 -7.97
C ASP A 396 -6.58 23.74 -8.71
N ILE A 397 -7.68 24.26 -8.18
CA ILE A 397 -8.50 25.29 -8.82
C ILE A 397 -7.94 26.68 -8.49
N TYR A 398 -8.04 27.63 -9.42
CA TYR A 398 -7.74 29.04 -9.13
C TYR A 398 -8.67 29.59 -8.04
N GLN A 399 -8.12 30.27 -7.05
CA GLN A 399 -8.87 30.96 -5.98
C GLN A 399 -8.22 32.32 -5.72
N ASP A 400 -9.05 33.35 -5.49
CA ASP A 400 -8.60 34.73 -5.28
C ASP A 400 -7.53 35.17 -6.28
N ALA A 401 -7.81 34.97 -7.57
CA ALA A 401 -6.82 35.10 -8.62
C ALA A 401 -7.35 35.82 -9.86
N LEU A 402 -6.48 36.62 -10.47
CA LEU A 402 -6.60 37.07 -11.85
C LEU A 402 -5.67 36.19 -12.70
N ALA A 403 -6.22 35.40 -13.62
CA ALA A 403 -5.47 34.43 -14.41
C ALA A 403 -5.60 34.70 -15.91
N TYR A 404 -4.51 34.51 -16.64
CA TYR A 404 -4.51 34.54 -18.10
C TYR A 404 -4.67 33.12 -18.63
N ILE A 405 -5.78 32.83 -19.28
CA ILE A 405 -6.16 31.49 -19.74
C ILE A 405 -6.57 31.59 -21.20
N ASN A 406 -5.93 30.81 -22.09
CA ASN A 406 -6.30 30.69 -23.50
C ASN A 406 -6.57 32.03 -24.22
N GLY A 407 -5.76 33.05 -23.97
CA GLY A 407 -5.84 34.33 -24.69
C GLY A 407 -6.55 35.46 -23.95
N ALA A 408 -7.20 35.20 -22.80
CA ALA A 408 -7.96 36.21 -22.06
C ALA A 408 -7.70 36.16 -20.56
N TYR A 409 -7.96 37.30 -19.89
CA TYR A 409 -7.94 37.38 -18.44
C TYR A 409 -9.28 36.97 -17.84
N TYR A 410 -9.23 36.23 -16.73
CA TYR A 410 -10.37 35.77 -15.95
C TYR A 410 -10.10 36.04 -14.48
N CYS A 411 -11.13 36.36 -13.72
CA CYS A 411 -11.03 36.59 -12.28
C CYS A 411 -11.80 35.51 -11.53
N PHE A 412 -11.21 34.97 -10.46
CA PHE A 412 -11.78 33.95 -9.60
C PHE A 412 -11.86 34.47 -8.16
N ASP A 413 -13.01 34.30 -7.52
CA ASP A 413 -13.20 34.66 -6.12
C ASP A 413 -12.55 33.65 -5.15
N SER A 414 -12.71 33.87 -3.84
CA SER A 414 -12.12 33.03 -2.79
C SER A 414 -12.67 31.60 -2.76
N SER A 415 -13.87 31.39 -3.30
CA SER A 415 -14.45 30.06 -3.47
C SER A 415 -13.86 29.34 -4.69
N GLY A 416 -13.22 30.08 -5.59
CA GLY A 416 -12.69 29.64 -6.87
C GLY A 416 -13.65 29.84 -8.04
N LYS A 417 -14.81 30.45 -7.80
CA LYS A 417 -15.80 30.71 -8.84
C LYS A 417 -15.30 31.85 -9.73
N MET A 418 -15.42 31.64 -11.04
CA MET A 418 -15.16 32.65 -12.06
C MET A 418 -16.21 33.77 -11.99
N LEU A 419 -15.72 35.01 -11.95
CA LEU A 419 -16.54 36.23 -12.03
C LEU A 419 -16.80 36.61 -13.50
N SER A 420 -17.97 37.19 -13.76
CA SER A 420 -18.40 37.65 -15.08
C SER A 420 -19.27 38.91 -14.95
N GLY A 421 -19.50 39.62 -16.06
CA GLY A 421 -20.25 40.87 -16.07
C GLY A 421 -19.47 42.06 -15.54
N ASP A 422 -20.18 43.00 -14.92
CA ASP A 422 -19.61 44.17 -14.24
C ASP A 422 -19.36 43.83 -12.76
N PHE A 423 -18.10 43.82 -12.34
CA PHE A 423 -17.75 43.52 -10.96
C PHE A 423 -16.54 44.31 -10.46
N THR A 424 -16.42 44.39 -9.13
CA THR A 424 -15.22 44.89 -8.47
C THR A 424 -14.51 43.76 -7.75
N TRP A 425 -13.22 43.58 -8.01
CA TRP A 425 -12.38 42.63 -7.31
C TRP A 425 -11.10 43.33 -6.85
N ASN A 426 -10.73 43.14 -5.58
CA ASN A 426 -9.55 43.78 -4.98
C ASN A 426 -9.51 45.32 -5.18
N GLY A 427 -10.67 45.98 -5.10
CA GLY A 427 -10.80 47.43 -5.26
C GLY A 427 -10.69 47.94 -6.69
N ARG A 428 -10.65 47.03 -7.69
CA ARG A 428 -10.60 47.38 -9.11
C ARG A 428 -11.87 46.92 -9.83
N HIS A 429 -12.36 47.79 -10.69
CA HIS A 429 -13.50 47.53 -11.57
C HIS A 429 -13.06 46.76 -12.82
N TYR A 430 -13.79 45.69 -13.14
CA TYR A 430 -13.57 44.81 -14.28
C TYR A 430 -14.85 44.67 -15.10
N LEU A 431 -14.69 44.66 -16.41
CA LEU A 431 -15.74 44.35 -17.37
C LEU A 431 -15.40 43.00 -18.01
N ALA A 432 -16.19 41.99 -17.70
CA ALA A 432 -16.08 40.66 -18.28
C ALA A 432 -17.32 40.30 -19.08
N SER A 433 -17.13 39.58 -20.19
CA SER A 433 -18.24 38.97 -20.92
C SER A 433 -18.97 37.90 -20.08
N GLU A 434 -20.06 37.36 -20.60
CA GLU A 434 -20.74 36.19 -19.98
C GLU A 434 -19.82 34.96 -19.87
N SER A 435 -18.84 34.84 -20.78
CA SER A 435 -17.82 33.78 -20.70
C SER A 435 -16.74 34.07 -19.65
N GLY A 436 -16.79 35.22 -18.96
CA GLY A 436 -15.81 35.65 -17.95
C GLY A 436 -14.55 36.32 -18.49
N ALA A 437 -14.42 36.46 -19.81
CA ALA A 437 -13.24 37.08 -20.41
C ALA A 437 -13.26 38.60 -20.17
N ILE A 438 -12.23 39.11 -19.49
CA ILE A 438 -12.10 40.52 -19.12
C ILE A 438 -11.57 41.33 -20.30
N SER A 439 -12.22 42.46 -20.60
CA SER A 439 -11.90 43.31 -21.76
C SER A 439 -11.19 44.62 -21.42
N ASN A 440 -11.22 45.08 -20.16
CA ASN A 440 -10.70 46.39 -19.75
C ASN A 440 -9.37 46.30 -18.98
N ILE A 441 -8.56 45.27 -19.25
CA ILE A 441 -7.22 45.10 -18.70
C ILE A 441 -6.21 44.73 -19.79
N VAL A 442 -5.02 45.32 -19.72
CA VAL A 442 -3.90 45.04 -20.63
C VAL A 442 -2.65 44.77 -19.80
N ARG A 443 -1.87 43.77 -20.21
CA ARG A 443 -0.54 43.50 -19.63
C ARG A 443 0.53 44.32 -20.33
N GLY A 444 1.42 44.88 -19.54
CA GLY A 444 2.65 45.53 -20.01
C GLY A 444 3.83 45.20 -19.11
N ILE A 445 4.95 45.82 -19.43
CA ILE A 445 6.19 45.76 -18.68
C ILE A 445 6.82 47.15 -18.62
N ASP A 446 7.78 47.33 -17.74
CA ASP A 446 8.73 48.43 -17.84
C ASP A 446 10.16 47.91 -17.84
N VAL A 447 11.00 48.56 -18.65
CA VAL A 447 12.34 48.07 -18.97
C VAL A 447 13.36 49.19 -19.06
N SER A 448 14.61 48.82 -18.84
CA SER A 448 15.77 49.70 -18.89
C SER A 448 17.00 48.93 -19.37
N VAL A 449 18.20 49.52 -19.27
CA VAL A 449 19.47 48.82 -19.46
C VAL A 449 19.60 47.54 -18.62
N PHE A 450 18.90 47.43 -17.50
CA PHE A 450 19.03 46.30 -16.57
C PHE A 450 18.48 44.98 -17.10
N GLN A 451 17.56 45.01 -18.08
CA GLN A 451 17.04 43.80 -18.72
C GLN A 451 17.99 43.26 -19.82
N GLY A 452 19.07 43.98 -20.13
CA GLY A 452 20.03 43.55 -21.14
C GLY A 452 19.47 43.60 -22.56
N TRP A 453 19.75 42.56 -23.35
CA TRP A 453 19.17 42.41 -24.69
C TRP A 453 17.79 41.76 -24.60
N ILE A 454 16.83 42.28 -25.38
CA ILE A 454 15.42 41.86 -25.34
C ILE A 454 14.99 41.35 -26.71
N ASP A 455 14.48 40.12 -26.76
CA ASP A 455 13.74 39.61 -27.93
C ASP A 455 12.29 40.11 -27.90
N TRP A 456 12.07 41.26 -28.52
CA TRP A 456 10.76 41.91 -28.55
C TRP A 456 9.68 41.13 -29.31
N ALA A 457 10.06 40.22 -30.23
CA ALA A 457 9.09 39.37 -30.92
C ALA A 457 8.55 38.29 -29.97
N ALA A 458 9.42 37.68 -29.16
CA ALA A 458 9.01 36.75 -28.11
C ALA A 458 8.18 37.44 -27.02
N VAL A 459 8.54 38.67 -26.64
CA VAL A 459 7.77 39.48 -25.67
C VAL A 459 6.33 39.74 -26.16
N ALA A 460 6.16 40.10 -27.44
CA ALA A 460 4.84 40.34 -28.02
C ALA A 460 3.97 39.07 -28.06
N GLN A 461 4.59 37.90 -28.26
CA GLN A 461 3.92 36.59 -28.22
C GLN A 461 3.51 36.18 -26.81
N ASP A 462 4.17 36.69 -25.76
CA ASP A 462 3.84 36.46 -24.34
C ASP A 462 2.81 37.45 -23.77
N ASN A 463 1.93 37.94 -24.65
CA ASN A 463 0.80 38.81 -24.33
C ASN A 463 1.18 40.17 -23.70
N VAL A 464 2.42 40.64 -23.87
CA VAL A 464 2.78 42.03 -23.53
C VAL A 464 2.29 42.95 -24.65
N LYS A 465 1.52 43.99 -24.29
CA LYS A 465 0.91 44.91 -25.27
C LYS A 465 1.35 46.36 -25.12
N PHE A 466 1.94 46.71 -23.99
CA PHE A 466 2.62 48.00 -23.82
C PHE A 466 3.94 47.85 -23.05
N ALA A 467 4.82 48.82 -23.22
CA ALA A 467 6.06 48.91 -22.45
C ALA A 467 6.38 50.35 -22.05
N PHE A 468 6.79 50.59 -20.80
CA PHE A 468 7.43 51.83 -20.39
C PHE A 468 8.95 51.68 -20.43
N ILE A 469 9.63 52.50 -21.22
CA ILE A 469 11.06 52.35 -21.48
C ILE A 469 11.82 53.51 -20.84
N ARG A 470 12.81 53.21 -19.99
CA ARG A 470 13.58 54.25 -19.32
C ARG A 470 14.41 55.04 -20.33
N ALA A 471 14.24 56.36 -20.39
CA ALA A 471 15.09 57.22 -21.21
C ALA A 471 16.37 57.64 -20.48
N GLY A 472 16.29 57.81 -19.17
CA GLY A 472 17.42 58.22 -18.35
C GLY A 472 17.03 58.49 -16.90
N GLY A 473 17.96 59.08 -16.17
CA GLY A 473 17.70 59.54 -14.81
C GLY A 473 18.70 60.57 -14.33
N ARG A 474 18.35 61.28 -13.26
CA ARG A 474 19.25 62.24 -12.60
C ARG A 474 19.90 61.60 -11.38
N PHE A 475 21.21 61.68 -11.26
CA PHE A 475 21.98 61.01 -10.20
C PHE A 475 23.17 61.84 -9.68
N GLY A 476 23.69 61.42 -8.52
CA GLY A 476 24.91 61.96 -7.90
C GLY A 476 24.73 63.37 -7.35
N VAL A 477 25.64 63.83 -6.49
CA VAL A 477 25.54 65.11 -5.74
C VAL A 477 25.39 66.34 -6.65
N SER A 478 26.00 66.32 -7.83
CA SER A 478 25.90 67.38 -8.83
C SER A 478 24.59 67.40 -9.61
N GLY A 479 23.75 66.36 -9.48
CA GLY A 479 22.50 66.25 -10.23
C GLY A 479 22.69 66.04 -11.72
N THR A 480 23.65 65.19 -12.12
CA THR A 480 23.91 64.94 -13.54
C THR A 480 22.82 64.05 -14.13
N ILE A 481 22.36 64.38 -15.34
CA ILE A 481 21.46 63.52 -16.12
C ILE A 481 22.29 62.48 -16.87
N TYR A 482 21.86 61.22 -16.80
CA TYR A 482 22.48 60.09 -17.47
C TYR A 482 21.48 59.40 -18.40
N ASP A 483 21.96 59.02 -19.57
CA ASP A 483 21.20 58.26 -20.57
C ASP A 483 21.02 56.80 -20.13
N ASP A 484 19.87 56.23 -20.44
CA ASP A 484 19.75 54.78 -20.51
C ASP A 484 20.26 54.29 -21.86
N SER A 485 21.38 53.56 -21.87
CA SER A 485 22.08 53.18 -23.10
C SER A 485 21.30 52.22 -24.00
N ARG A 486 20.17 51.66 -23.54
CA ARG A 486 19.31 50.76 -24.31
C ARG A 486 18.02 51.43 -24.79
N PHE A 487 17.77 52.70 -24.47
CA PHE A 487 16.51 53.38 -24.77
C PHE A 487 16.11 53.26 -26.26
N ASP A 488 17.00 53.62 -27.18
CA ASP A 488 16.69 53.61 -28.62
C ASP A 488 16.48 52.21 -29.19
N GLU A 489 17.18 51.21 -28.66
CA GLU A 489 17.00 49.80 -29.04
C GLU A 489 15.64 49.30 -28.57
N ASN A 490 15.30 49.56 -27.30
CA ASN A 490 14.05 49.14 -26.69
C ASN A 490 12.84 49.84 -27.31
N MET A 491 12.91 51.16 -27.58
CA MET A 491 11.82 51.91 -28.20
C MET A 491 11.48 51.38 -29.59
N ARG A 492 12.50 51.10 -30.41
CA ARG A 492 12.31 50.51 -31.75
C ARG A 492 11.84 49.07 -31.66
N GLY A 493 12.42 48.28 -30.76
CA GLY A 493 12.08 46.88 -30.57
C GLY A 493 10.62 46.69 -30.19
N ALA A 494 10.14 47.42 -29.18
CA ALA A 494 8.74 47.38 -28.75
C ALA A 494 7.79 47.80 -29.88
N THR A 495 8.00 49.00 -30.43
CA THR A 495 7.07 49.58 -31.43
C THR A 495 7.01 48.76 -32.72
N SER A 496 8.14 48.22 -33.19
CA SER A 496 8.17 47.39 -34.41
C SER A 496 7.46 46.04 -34.25
N ASN A 497 7.24 45.59 -33.01
CA ASN A 497 6.52 44.36 -32.69
C ASN A 497 5.07 44.63 -32.22
N GLY A 498 4.54 45.83 -32.47
CA GLY A 498 3.16 46.18 -32.14
C GLY A 498 2.89 46.40 -30.65
N ILE A 499 3.94 46.57 -29.84
CA ILE A 499 3.83 46.92 -28.42
C ILE A 499 3.81 48.44 -28.32
N SER A 500 2.77 48.98 -27.68
CA SER A 500 2.65 50.43 -27.47
C SER A 500 3.72 50.91 -26.48
N ALA A 501 4.60 51.80 -26.92
CA ALA A 501 5.71 52.27 -26.09
C ALA A 501 5.37 53.62 -25.43
N GLY A 502 5.68 53.71 -24.13
CA GLY A 502 5.82 54.94 -23.36
C GLY A 502 7.25 55.06 -22.85
N ALA A 503 7.56 56.14 -22.15
CA ALA A 503 8.90 56.32 -21.60
C ALA A 503 8.87 56.94 -20.22
N TYR A 504 9.85 56.60 -19.39
CA TYR A 504 9.98 57.13 -18.04
C TYR A 504 11.35 57.73 -17.78
N PHE A 505 11.40 58.67 -16.83
CA PHE A 505 12.62 59.31 -16.37
C PHE A 505 12.70 59.21 -14.84
N PHE A 506 13.78 58.62 -14.32
CA PHE A 506 14.02 58.49 -12.88
C PHE A 506 14.50 59.83 -12.31
N THR A 507 13.65 60.49 -11.51
CA THR A 507 13.93 61.84 -11.01
C THR A 507 14.75 61.83 -9.71
N GLN A 508 15.70 62.76 -9.64
CA GLN A 508 16.24 63.25 -8.37
C GLN A 508 16.28 64.79 -8.35
N ALA A 509 15.36 65.42 -9.08
CA ALA A 509 15.26 66.87 -9.15
C ALA A 509 15.03 67.47 -7.75
N VAL A 510 15.79 68.51 -7.42
CA VAL A 510 15.66 69.22 -6.12
C VAL A 510 14.81 70.49 -6.19
N ASN A 511 14.37 70.88 -7.39
CA ASN A 511 13.54 72.05 -7.64
C ASN A 511 12.83 71.93 -9.01
N GLU A 512 11.90 72.84 -9.28
CA GLU A 512 11.08 72.89 -10.49
C GLU A 512 11.91 73.08 -11.76
N GLN A 513 13.04 73.80 -11.70
CA GLN A 513 13.91 74.00 -12.87
C GLN A 513 14.55 72.68 -13.31
N GLU A 514 15.12 71.91 -12.37
CA GLU A 514 15.67 70.58 -12.67
C GLU A 514 14.57 69.65 -13.22
N ALA A 515 13.33 69.76 -12.76
CA ALA A 515 12.19 69.00 -13.26
C ALA A 515 11.83 69.34 -14.73
N VAL A 516 11.92 70.62 -15.10
CA VAL A 516 11.72 71.08 -16.48
C VAL A 516 12.85 70.58 -17.40
N GLU A 517 14.10 70.56 -16.90
CA GLU A 517 15.23 69.97 -17.63
C GLU A 517 15.03 68.47 -17.89
N GLU A 518 14.59 67.72 -16.88
CA GLU A 518 14.28 66.28 -17.00
C GLU A 518 13.14 66.02 -17.98
N ALA A 519 12.07 66.82 -17.93
CA ALA A 519 10.96 66.71 -18.87
C ALA A 519 11.38 66.99 -20.31
N ASN A 520 12.13 68.08 -20.55
CA ASN A 520 12.65 68.42 -21.88
C ASN A 520 13.60 67.36 -22.42
N TYR A 521 14.42 66.77 -21.55
CA TYR A 521 15.28 65.65 -21.89
C TYR A 521 14.46 64.43 -22.32
N LEU A 522 13.42 64.05 -21.57
CA LEU A 522 12.55 62.94 -21.95
C LEU A 522 11.85 63.22 -23.29
N ILE A 523 11.34 64.45 -23.49
CA ILE A 523 10.70 64.89 -24.74
C ILE A 523 11.66 64.78 -25.93
N SER A 524 12.93 65.18 -25.78
CA SER A 524 13.89 65.13 -26.88
C SER A 524 14.20 63.70 -27.33
N HIS A 525 14.24 62.76 -26.38
CA HIS A 525 14.48 61.34 -26.62
C HIS A 525 13.30 60.64 -27.29
N VAL A 526 12.06 61.00 -26.93
CA VAL A 526 10.87 60.36 -27.51
C VAL A 526 10.46 60.93 -28.86
N ARG A 527 10.88 62.17 -29.19
CA ARG A 527 10.49 62.87 -30.43
C ARG A 527 10.73 62.09 -31.74
N PRO A 528 11.78 61.26 -31.89
CA PRO A 528 11.98 60.42 -33.06
C PRO A 528 10.95 59.28 -33.22
N TYR A 529 10.16 59.00 -32.18
CA TYR A 529 9.25 57.85 -32.10
C TYR A 529 7.78 58.28 -32.09
N ASN A 530 6.89 57.40 -32.56
CA ASN A 530 5.45 57.60 -32.44
C ASN A 530 4.96 57.07 -31.08
N VAL A 531 5.07 57.89 -30.04
CA VAL A 531 4.73 57.52 -28.66
C VAL A 531 3.24 57.76 -28.40
N SER A 532 2.50 56.68 -28.14
CA SER A 532 1.07 56.69 -27.83
C SER A 532 0.76 56.57 -26.33
N MET A 533 1.74 56.11 -25.54
CA MET A 533 1.61 55.93 -24.08
C MET A 533 2.19 57.15 -23.33
N PRO A 534 1.89 57.31 -22.03
CA PRO A 534 2.37 58.46 -21.26
C PRO A 534 3.89 58.59 -21.16
N LEU A 535 4.31 59.82 -20.88
CA LEU A 535 5.67 60.14 -20.43
C LEU A 535 5.65 60.28 -18.91
N VAL A 536 6.42 59.44 -18.25
CA VAL A 536 6.32 59.18 -16.82
C VAL A 536 7.46 59.86 -16.07
N ILE A 537 7.11 60.60 -15.01
CA ILE A 537 8.09 60.92 -13.97
C ILE A 537 8.08 59.79 -12.95
N ASP A 538 9.21 59.13 -12.83
CA ASP A 538 9.45 58.09 -11.83
C ASP A 538 10.05 58.76 -10.59
N THR A 539 9.25 58.80 -9.52
CA THR A 539 9.64 59.40 -8.24
C THR A 539 9.61 58.37 -7.13
N GLU A 540 10.79 58.09 -6.57
CA GLU A 540 10.95 57.07 -5.55
C GLU A 540 12.00 57.46 -4.52
N TYR A 541 12.04 56.70 -3.43
CA TYR A 541 13.14 56.78 -2.48
C TYR A 541 14.40 56.16 -3.10
N LEU A 542 15.51 56.89 -3.06
CA LEU A 542 16.83 56.32 -3.34
C LEU A 542 17.74 56.54 -2.14
N ALA A 543 18.52 55.52 -1.75
CA ALA A 543 19.55 55.71 -0.73
C ALA A 543 20.52 56.83 -1.15
N ASN A 544 20.70 57.84 -0.28
CA ASN A 544 21.48 59.05 -0.56
C ASN A 544 20.98 59.92 -1.74
N GLY A 545 19.70 59.78 -2.11
CA GLY A 545 19.08 60.59 -3.15
C GLY A 545 19.03 62.07 -2.80
N ARG A 546 19.32 62.94 -3.77
CA ARG A 546 19.35 64.41 -3.56
C ARG A 546 18.00 64.99 -3.16
N HIS A 547 16.93 64.39 -3.66
CA HIS A 547 15.54 64.83 -3.45
C HIS A 547 14.91 64.30 -2.16
N ASN A 548 15.61 63.44 -1.41
CA ASN A 548 15.06 62.83 -0.18
C ASN A 548 14.70 63.87 0.88
N ASN A 549 15.50 64.93 1.01
CA ASN A 549 15.33 65.97 2.03
C ASN A 549 14.29 67.04 1.65
N LEU A 550 13.70 66.95 0.45
CA LEU A 550 12.60 67.83 0.09
C LEU A 550 11.39 67.57 1.00
N THR A 551 10.62 68.62 1.25
CA THR A 551 9.27 68.49 1.82
C THR A 551 8.31 67.88 0.79
N ALA A 552 7.17 67.35 1.26
CA ALA A 552 6.14 66.85 0.36
C ALA A 552 5.62 67.92 -0.62
N GLN A 553 5.52 69.18 -0.19
CA GLN A 553 5.13 70.29 -1.07
C GLN A 553 6.20 70.57 -2.14
N GLN A 554 7.49 70.58 -1.78
CA GLN A 554 8.58 70.77 -2.75
C GLN A 554 8.62 69.64 -3.79
N ARG A 555 8.52 68.36 -3.37
CA ARG A 555 8.39 67.23 -4.30
C ARG A 555 7.16 67.36 -5.20
N THR A 556 6.03 67.79 -4.64
CA THR A 556 4.79 68.00 -5.40
C THR A 556 4.98 69.07 -6.46
N ASN A 557 5.68 70.16 -6.17
CA ASN A 557 5.99 71.20 -7.16
C ASN A 557 6.91 70.70 -8.28
N VAL A 558 7.94 69.92 -7.93
CA VAL A 558 8.85 69.25 -8.90
C VAL A 558 8.03 68.40 -9.88
N ILE A 559 7.19 67.51 -9.38
CA ILE A 559 6.35 66.63 -10.20
C ILE A 559 5.40 67.45 -11.07
N LYS A 560 4.77 68.48 -10.48
CA LYS A 560 3.86 69.36 -11.21
C LYS A 560 4.56 70.07 -12.37
N ALA A 561 5.77 70.59 -12.15
CA ALA A 561 6.56 71.27 -13.18
C ALA A 561 6.96 70.32 -14.32
N PHE A 562 7.39 69.09 -14.00
CA PHE A 562 7.65 68.05 -15.00
C PHE A 562 6.38 67.75 -15.81
N CYS A 563 5.28 67.38 -15.14
CA CYS A 563 4.05 66.99 -15.82
C CYS A 563 3.45 68.11 -16.67
N GLN A 564 3.53 69.37 -16.22
CA GLN A 564 3.10 70.52 -17.01
C GLN A 564 3.95 70.70 -18.26
N THR A 565 5.27 70.51 -18.17
CA THR A 565 6.18 70.63 -19.32
C THR A 565 5.88 69.57 -20.38
N ILE A 566 5.64 68.33 -19.94
CA ILE A 566 5.19 67.23 -20.81
C ILE A 566 3.85 67.57 -21.48
N ALA A 567 2.85 67.98 -20.70
CA ALA A 567 1.52 68.33 -21.21
C ALA A 567 1.53 69.49 -22.21
N ASN A 568 2.29 70.55 -21.91
CA ASN A 568 2.45 71.71 -22.80
C ASN A 568 3.15 71.36 -24.11
N SER A 569 3.88 70.24 -24.14
CA SER A 569 4.55 69.72 -25.34
C SER A 569 3.68 68.75 -26.15
N GLY A 570 2.42 68.56 -25.76
CA GLY A 570 1.45 67.72 -26.48
C GLY A 570 1.44 66.24 -26.08
N TYR A 571 2.23 65.85 -25.07
CA TYR A 571 2.27 64.47 -24.58
C TYR A 571 1.41 64.30 -23.32
N THR A 572 1.02 63.06 -23.01
CA THR A 572 0.29 62.76 -21.77
C THR A 572 1.28 62.54 -20.62
N PRO A 573 1.26 63.35 -19.55
CA PRO A 573 2.07 63.09 -18.36
C PRO A 573 1.48 61.98 -17.48
N MET A 574 2.35 61.26 -16.80
CA MET A 574 1.99 60.28 -15.78
C MET A 574 2.99 60.32 -14.63
N ILE A 575 2.52 59.97 -13.43
CA ILE A 575 3.33 59.90 -12.21
C ILE A 575 3.48 58.43 -11.85
N TYR A 576 4.72 57.99 -11.65
CA TYR A 576 5.01 56.69 -11.07
C TYR A 576 5.55 56.83 -9.64
N GLY A 577 5.16 55.88 -8.79
CA GLY A 577 5.76 55.71 -7.46
C GLY A 577 5.08 54.60 -6.66
N SER A 578 5.76 54.14 -5.61
CA SER A 578 5.17 53.15 -4.71
C SER A 578 3.95 53.69 -3.95
N THR A 579 3.01 52.81 -3.57
CA THR A 579 1.83 53.20 -2.79
C THR A 579 2.17 54.03 -1.55
N SER A 580 3.25 53.67 -0.84
CA SER A 580 3.71 54.43 0.33
C SER A 580 4.23 55.81 -0.07
N TRP A 581 5.00 55.90 -1.15
CA TRP A 581 5.54 57.16 -1.65
C TRP A 581 4.42 58.12 -2.07
N LEU A 582 3.48 57.63 -2.88
CA LEU A 582 2.34 58.40 -3.35
C LEU A 582 1.45 58.90 -2.20
N ASN A 583 1.22 58.09 -1.16
CA ASN A 583 0.38 58.47 -0.03
C ASN A 583 1.07 59.42 0.96
N ASN A 584 2.39 59.27 1.17
CA ASN A 584 3.07 59.88 2.32
C ASN A 584 4.08 60.97 1.93
N GLN A 585 4.56 60.99 0.69
CA GLN A 585 5.65 61.87 0.26
C GLN A 585 5.21 62.96 -0.71
N LEU A 586 3.95 62.91 -1.17
CA LEU A 586 3.35 63.80 -2.15
C LEU A 586 1.97 64.30 -1.68
N ILE A 587 1.56 65.47 -2.16
CA ILE A 587 0.21 66.00 -1.96
C ILE A 587 -0.60 65.70 -3.23
N MET A 588 -1.09 64.46 -3.33
CA MET A 588 -1.73 63.96 -4.57
C MET A 588 -2.99 64.73 -4.98
N SER A 589 -3.67 65.41 -4.05
CA SER A 589 -4.79 66.28 -4.38
C SER A 589 -4.41 67.45 -5.30
N GLN A 590 -3.14 67.90 -5.28
CA GLN A 590 -2.61 68.94 -6.19
C GLN A 590 -2.20 68.39 -7.56
N LEU A 591 -2.23 67.07 -7.73
CA LEU A 591 -1.77 66.33 -8.91
C LEU A 591 -2.89 65.49 -9.55
N ALA A 592 -4.14 65.66 -9.10
CA ALA A 592 -5.27 64.80 -9.43
C ALA A 592 -5.62 64.75 -10.93
N GLN A 593 -5.20 65.74 -11.73
CA GLN A 593 -5.41 65.71 -13.19
C GLN A 593 -4.44 64.77 -13.93
N TYR A 594 -3.37 64.29 -13.30
CA TYR A 594 -2.37 63.44 -13.95
C TYR A 594 -2.68 61.97 -13.73
N LYS A 595 -2.36 61.14 -14.74
CA LYS A 595 -2.48 59.69 -14.59
C LYS A 595 -1.46 59.19 -13.57
N VAL A 596 -1.80 58.12 -12.86
CA VAL A 596 -0.92 57.49 -11.86
C VAL A 596 -0.66 56.05 -12.26
N TRP A 597 0.61 55.67 -12.19
CA TRP A 597 1.12 54.32 -12.26
C TRP A 597 1.66 53.93 -10.88
N VAL A 598 0.96 53.02 -10.21
CA VAL A 598 1.25 52.67 -8.81
C VAL A 598 2.13 51.43 -8.77
N ALA A 599 3.23 51.47 -8.04
CA ALA A 599 3.98 50.26 -7.69
C ALA A 599 3.49 49.70 -6.35
N GLN A 600 3.02 48.45 -6.37
CA GLN A 600 2.70 47.70 -5.16
C GLN A 600 2.78 46.19 -5.39
N TYR A 601 3.83 45.58 -4.86
CA TYR A 601 4.06 44.13 -4.95
C TYR A 601 3.22 43.38 -3.93
N TYR A 602 1.92 43.30 -4.21
CA TYR A 602 0.92 42.70 -3.34
C TYR A 602 -0.21 42.09 -4.19
N HIS A 603 -1.17 41.41 -3.58
CA HIS A 603 -2.31 40.86 -4.35
C HIS A 603 -3.36 41.92 -4.72
N ARG A 604 -3.21 43.16 -4.22
CA ARG A 604 -4.07 44.32 -4.56
C ARG A 604 -3.37 45.65 -4.36
N VAL A 605 -3.87 46.69 -5.04
CA VAL A 605 -3.47 48.09 -4.80
C VAL A 605 -4.24 48.65 -3.60
N THR A 606 -3.54 49.30 -2.68
CA THR A 606 -4.11 49.99 -1.52
C THR A 606 -3.88 51.51 -1.55
N TYR A 607 -3.44 52.04 -2.70
CA TYR A 607 -3.40 53.48 -2.94
C TYR A 607 -4.84 54.04 -2.96
N GLY A 608 -5.10 55.09 -2.20
CA GLY A 608 -6.44 55.65 -2.03
C GLY A 608 -6.90 56.57 -3.16
N GLY A 609 -6.01 56.96 -4.07
CA GLY A 609 -6.31 57.81 -5.22
C GLY A 609 -6.66 57.01 -6.48
N SER A 610 -7.06 57.72 -7.53
CA SER A 610 -7.29 57.12 -8.85
C SER A 610 -5.97 56.77 -9.53
N TYR A 611 -5.90 55.59 -10.15
CA TYR A 611 -4.73 55.14 -10.90
C TYR A 611 -5.15 54.42 -12.18
N THR A 612 -4.28 54.47 -13.18
CA THR A 612 -4.49 53.89 -14.52
C THR A 612 -3.67 52.62 -14.73
N CYS A 613 -2.46 52.58 -14.14
CA CYS A 613 -1.53 51.47 -14.29
C CYS A 613 -1.11 50.94 -12.91
N TRP A 614 -0.88 49.64 -12.79
CA TRP A 614 -0.38 48.98 -11.59
C TRP A 614 0.80 48.08 -11.93
N GLN A 615 1.97 48.38 -11.37
CA GLN A 615 3.11 47.47 -11.34
C GLN A 615 2.94 46.50 -10.16
N ASN A 616 2.61 45.23 -10.47
CA ASN A 616 2.23 44.24 -9.45
C ASN A 616 3.40 43.38 -8.98
N THR A 617 4.50 43.33 -9.73
CA THR A 617 5.72 42.61 -9.34
C THR A 617 6.93 43.14 -10.11
N SER A 618 8.11 42.97 -9.53
CA SER A 618 9.43 43.20 -10.15
C SER A 618 10.18 41.91 -10.51
N SER A 619 9.48 40.78 -10.44
CA SER A 619 10.06 39.44 -10.64
C SER A 619 9.24 38.57 -11.57
N ALA A 620 8.51 39.17 -12.51
CA ALA A 620 7.84 38.40 -13.55
C ALA A 620 8.85 37.75 -14.48
N HIS A 621 8.44 36.63 -15.06
CA HIS A 621 9.12 36.03 -16.20
C HIS A 621 8.35 36.37 -17.46
N VAL A 622 9.06 36.82 -18.49
CA VAL A 622 8.50 37.13 -19.82
C VAL A 622 9.41 36.51 -20.87
N ASN A 623 8.81 35.76 -21.80
CA ASN A 623 9.59 35.16 -22.89
C ASN A 623 10.31 36.27 -23.69
N GLY A 624 11.61 36.07 -23.93
CA GLY A 624 12.46 37.04 -24.63
C GLY A 624 13.27 37.98 -23.74
N ILE A 625 13.07 37.95 -22.41
CA ILE A 625 13.88 38.68 -21.44
C ILE A 625 14.61 37.69 -20.53
N GLN A 626 15.91 37.92 -20.33
CA GLN A 626 16.70 37.12 -19.38
C GLN A 626 16.57 37.68 -17.97
N GLY A 627 16.14 36.84 -17.03
CA GLY A 627 15.98 37.22 -15.63
C GLY A 627 14.61 37.83 -15.33
N ASN A 628 14.58 38.70 -14.33
CA ASN A 628 13.37 39.32 -13.83
C ASN A 628 13.00 40.56 -14.66
N VAL A 629 11.70 40.76 -14.86
CA VAL A 629 11.14 41.99 -15.41
C VAL A 629 9.94 42.44 -14.57
N ASP A 630 9.74 43.75 -14.54
CA ASP A 630 8.56 44.35 -13.96
C ASP A 630 7.31 44.01 -14.79
N ASN A 631 6.18 43.76 -14.11
CA ASN A 631 4.91 43.46 -14.77
C ASN A 631 3.85 44.49 -14.39
N ASP A 632 3.18 44.98 -15.42
CA ASP A 632 2.19 46.03 -15.31
C ASP A 632 0.82 45.60 -15.81
N TYR A 633 -0.20 46.13 -15.15
CA TYR A 633 -1.58 46.10 -15.62
C TYR A 633 -2.09 47.50 -15.88
N TRP A 634 -2.42 47.75 -17.14
CA TRP A 634 -3.16 48.94 -17.54
C TRP A 634 -4.66 48.65 -17.51
N TYR A 635 -5.42 49.57 -16.93
CA TYR A 635 -6.86 49.41 -16.75
C TYR A 635 -7.66 50.49 -17.47
N ASN A 636 -8.92 50.18 -17.79
CA ASN A 636 -9.91 51.09 -18.37
C ASN A 636 -9.44 51.65 -19.72
N ILE A 637 -9.28 50.75 -20.69
CA ILE A 637 -8.95 51.05 -22.09
C ILE A 637 -10.05 51.91 -22.73
#